data_AF-A0A962FYU8-F1
#
_entry.id   AF-A0A962FYU8-F1
#
_cell.length_a   1.000
_cell.length_b   1.000
_cell.length_c   1.000
_cell.angle_alpha   90.00
_cell.angle_beta   90.00
_cell.angle_gamma   90.00
#
_symmetry.space_group_name_H-M   'P 1'
#
loop_
_entity.id
_entity.type
_entity.pdbx_description
1 polymer ?
#
loop_
_entity_poly.entity_id
_entity_poly.type
_entity_poly.pdbx_seq_one_letter_code
_entity_poly.pdbx_strand_id
1 'polypeptide(L)'
;MSTEHIKMPDVTPVVRYTANGTQSVFTYPFPIFASEDMSVSLDGAPQVSGFTVSGAGITEGGNVTFSAAPASGVTVTLERRLPIERVTDFLEGGDFSARAINNELDYMIAALQQVERDNDTMLKYALSEVPGNVELPVKALRANKVLGFDGNGDPVAVSTEGTMAAPDFTATGTGASTRTSHDKFSDLVSIKDFGAIGDGLADDTLAIQQALAAHDVVLVPVGTYLITGTIAPAAGQTLIGLGQHSVLKCQSDSFNAIEIRANNVVLHNLRIEGGDVGIKIYGADAEATQNSVTDVQIIGSKTGILLDGYTDTNKPCYWNNFARVLIEQPLVHGVHLTKSGAGDTPNANRFHVVRVYSKGAATSGSGFYIEHGAVNNSFVDCEANVNGPTADSCFRAGAQASDTLVVNLLCESTNTVPNVKLDAGSTGTALVNLSALSNGSAILDNSGGAYSAYNAGYPDKNTLAQTSVSDLKAGLQRYDTEYIDTSGTVALDLSHSVHFVSSFSGALTVELPAAGSANGAMMVVKKIDNSSNLVTVTESGAAGPDGRSYFLRTENDFVQMISNGAEWFVISSNRAPGNTQFFDGTGTYDIDMSVDVYLLSAFSGALTSRLPPANAAEAAGRMITLKKTDSSANAVTVTEQG
;
A
#
# COMPACT_ATOMS: atom_id res chain seq x y z
N MET A 1 -64.44 80.10 8.78
CA MET A 1 -64.46 78.75 8.18
C MET A 1 -63.66 78.85 6.89
N SER A 2 -62.55 78.12 6.78
CA SER A 2 -61.68 78.20 5.60
C SER A 2 -62.46 77.82 4.33
N THR A 3 -62.18 78.54 3.25
CA THR A 3 -62.76 78.36 1.91
C THR A 3 -62.07 77.25 1.11
N GLU A 4 -61.20 76.48 1.73
CA GLU A 4 -60.42 75.44 1.05
C GLU A 4 -61.05 74.06 1.28
N HIS A 5 -61.35 73.36 0.18
CA HIS A 5 -61.69 71.95 0.18
C HIS A 5 -60.39 71.14 0.32
N ILE A 6 -60.50 69.92 0.87
CA ILE A 6 -59.38 68.99 0.92
C ILE A 6 -58.90 68.73 -0.51
N LYS A 7 -57.61 68.57 -0.74
CA LYS A 7 -57.09 68.02 -2.01
C LYS A 7 -56.53 66.64 -1.72
N MET A 8 -56.69 65.69 -2.63
CA MET A 8 -56.08 64.37 -2.49
C MET A 8 -54.69 64.33 -3.15
N PRO A 9 -53.58 64.42 -2.37
CA PRO A 9 -52.24 64.25 -2.92
C PRO A 9 -51.96 62.78 -3.22
N ASP A 10 -51.03 62.53 -4.16
CA ASP A 10 -50.50 61.20 -4.45
C ASP A 10 -49.51 60.76 -3.36
N VAL A 11 -50.05 60.32 -2.23
CA VAL A 11 -49.29 59.82 -1.09
C VAL A 11 -49.92 58.54 -0.58
N THR A 12 -49.10 57.59 -0.15
CA THR A 12 -49.59 56.38 0.50
C THR A 12 -50.19 56.77 1.86
N PRO A 13 -51.49 56.49 2.14
CA PRO A 13 -52.14 56.95 3.37
C PRO A 13 -51.78 56.13 4.61
N VAL A 14 -50.49 55.86 4.82
CA VAL A 14 -49.93 55.21 6.02
C VAL A 14 -48.55 55.77 6.32
N VAL A 15 -48.29 55.94 7.61
CA VAL A 15 -46.97 56.27 8.13
C VAL A 15 -46.65 55.37 9.32
N ARG A 16 -45.37 55.04 9.48
CA ARG A 16 -44.87 54.20 10.58
C ARG A 16 -43.76 54.93 11.31
N TYR A 17 -43.81 54.89 12.63
CA TYR A 17 -42.80 55.46 13.52
C TYR A 17 -42.30 54.39 14.47
N THR A 18 -41.03 54.50 14.87
CA THR A 18 -40.52 53.77 16.03
C THR A 18 -40.59 54.69 17.24
N ALA A 19 -41.41 54.34 18.23
CA ALA A 19 -41.55 55.12 19.44
C ALA A 19 -40.26 55.10 20.27
N ASN A 20 -39.95 56.23 20.92
CA ASN A 20 -38.77 56.39 21.78
C ASN A 20 -39.08 56.25 23.29
N GLY A 21 -40.32 55.92 23.65
CA GLY A 21 -40.78 55.82 25.03
C GLY A 21 -41.19 57.14 25.70
N THR A 22 -41.02 58.29 25.03
CA THR A 22 -41.34 59.63 25.59
C THR A 22 -42.17 60.51 24.67
N GLN A 23 -42.12 60.30 23.35
CA GLN A 23 -42.92 61.01 22.35
C GLN A 23 -44.39 60.56 22.42
N SER A 24 -45.31 61.51 22.59
CA SER A 24 -46.75 61.27 22.60
C SER A 24 -47.48 61.78 21.35
N VAL A 25 -46.83 62.63 20.54
CA VAL A 25 -47.42 63.23 19.33
C VAL A 25 -46.73 62.68 18.09
N PHE A 26 -47.52 62.12 17.18
CA PHE A 26 -47.09 61.57 15.91
C PHE A 26 -47.87 62.23 14.78
N THR A 27 -47.19 62.75 13.77
CA THR A 27 -47.83 63.38 12.60
C THR A 27 -48.35 62.32 11.64
N TYR A 28 -49.30 62.66 10.79
CA TYR A 28 -49.66 61.87 9.61
C TYR A 28 -49.75 62.80 8.39
N PRO A 29 -48.99 62.55 7.30
CA PRO A 29 -48.85 63.49 6.19
C PRO A 29 -49.85 63.23 5.04
N PHE A 30 -51.08 62.86 5.39
CA PHE A 30 -52.12 62.54 4.42
C PHE A 30 -53.49 63.00 4.93
N PRO A 31 -54.41 63.42 4.06
CA PRO A 31 -55.70 63.94 4.49
C PRO A 31 -56.64 62.83 4.99
N ILE A 32 -57.42 63.14 6.03
CA ILE A 32 -58.58 62.37 6.50
C ILE A 32 -59.83 63.26 6.50
N PHE A 33 -61.03 62.70 6.33
CA PHE A 33 -62.28 63.48 6.26
C PHE A 33 -62.90 63.69 7.63
N ALA A 34 -62.79 62.67 8.49
CA ALA A 34 -63.21 62.68 9.88
C ALA A 34 -62.13 62.06 10.77
N SER A 35 -62.17 62.31 12.08
CA SER A 35 -61.22 61.72 13.03
C SER A 35 -61.30 60.19 13.06
N GLU A 36 -62.48 59.65 12.77
CA GLU A 36 -62.81 58.23 12.76
C GLU A 36 -62.16 57.48 11.59
N ASP A 37 -61.74 58.19 10.54
CA ASP A 37 -61.04 57.61 9.39
C ASP A 37 -59.59 57.22 9.71
N MET A 38 -59.09 57.54 10.91
CA MET A 38 -57.73 57.23 11.33
C MET A 38 -57.69 55.93 12.13
N SER A 39 -57.03 54.92 11.59
CA SER A 39 -56.69 53.68 12.28
C SER A 39 -55.28 53.79 12.87
N VAL A 40 -55.14 53.39 14.13
CA VAL A 40 -53.90 53.46 14.91
C VAL A 40 -53.57 52.07 15.41
N SER A 41 -52.35 51.60 15.19
CA SER A 41 -51.88 50.34 15.74
C SER A 41 -50.48 50.44 16.35
N LEU A 42 -50.24 49.60 17.37
CA LEU A 42 -48.96 49.47 18.07
C LEU A 42 -48.45 48.04 17.86
N ASP A 43 -47.32 47.88 17.18
CA ASP A 43 -46.76 46.58 16.75
C ASP A 43 -47.77 45.70 16.00
N GLY A 44 -48.67 46.32 15.24
CA GLY A 44 -49.73 45.66 14.50
C GLY A 44 -51.02 45.42 15.30
N ALA A 45 -51.04 45.66 16.61
CA ALA A 45 -52.25 45.55 17.42
C ALA A 45 -53.10 46.84 17.33
N PRO A 46 -54.36 46.77 16.84
CA PRO A 46 -55.24 47.95 16.74
C PRO A 46 -55.52 48.60 18.09
N GLN A 47 -55.52 49.93 18.13
CA GLN A 47 -55.88 50.73 19.30
C GLN A 47 -57.24 51.38 19.07
N VAL A 48 -58.17 51.21 20.01
CA VAL A 48 -59.53 51.79 19.94
C VAL A 48 -59.73 52.97 20.91
N SER A 49 -58.75 53.24 21.77
CA SER A 49 -58.77 54.36 22.73
C SER A 49 -57.35 54.74 23.15
N GLY A 50 -57.19 55.78 23.97
CA GLY A 50 -55.87 56.21 24.47
C GLY A 50 -55.12 57.18 23.56
N PHE A 51 -55.80 57.71 22.53
CA PHE A 51 -55.28 58.75 21.66
C PHE A 51 -56.38 59.71 21.21
N THR A 52 -55.98 60.87 20.69
CA THR A 52 -56.86 61.85 20.03
C THR A 52 -56.30 62.18 18.65
N VAL A 53 -57.20 62.41 17.69
CA VAL A 53 -56.84 62.71 16.30
C VAL A 53 -57.21 64.17 16.02
N SER A 54 -56.28 64.91 15.42
CA SER A 54 -56.48 66.30 15.00
C SER A 54 -56.05 66.47 13.55
N GLY A 55 -56.58 67.49 12.86
CA GLY A 55 -56.28 67.77 11.44
C GLY A 55 -57.22 67.12 10.42
N ALA A 56 -58.38 66.59 10.87
CA ALA A 56 -59.44 66.19 9.94
C ALA A 56 -59.89 67.38 9.07
N GLY A 57 -60.04 67.16 7.77
CA GLY A 57 -60.35 68.21 6.81
C GLY A 57 -59.15 69.02 6.30
N ILE A 58 -57.91 68.69 6.68
CA ILE A 58 -56.69 69.38 6.25
C ILE A 58 -55.92 68.53 5.23
N THR A 59 -55.60 69.10 4.07
CA THR A 59 -54.86 68.45 2.97
C THR A 59 -53.50 67.87 3.40
N GLU A 60 -52.74 68.63 4.19
CA GLU A 60 -51.41 68.24 4.67
C GLU A 60 -51.44 67.19 5.79
N GLY A 61 -52.64 66.80 6.24
CA GLY A 61 -52.86 65.88 7.36
C GLY A 61 -52.80 66.57 8.73
N GLY A 62 -52.39 65.82 9.75
CA GLY A 62 -52.51 66.26 11.14
C GLY A 62 -51.70 65.46 12.14
N ASN A 63 -52.19 65.38 13.38
CA ASN A 63 -51.51 64.69 14.47
C ASN A 63 -52.41 63.67 15.17
N VAL A 64 -51.81 62.54 15.55
CA VAL A 64 -52.32 61.62 16.58
C VAL A 64 -51.55 61.88 17.88
N THR A 65 -52.28 62.18 18.95
CA THR A 65 -51.72 62.46 20.28
C THR A 65 -52.17 61.39 21.26
N PHE A 66 -51.23 60.58 21.75
CA PHE A 66 -51.49 59.55 22.75
C PHE A 66 -51.58 60.14 24.17
N SER A 67 -52.49 59.63 24.98
CA SER A 67 -52.63 60.01 26.40
C SER A 67 -51.46 59.52 27.26
N ALA A 68 -50.76 58.48 26.80
CA ALA A 68 -49.49 57.99 27.35
C ALA A 68 -48.55 57.66 26.19
N ALA A 69 -47.27 58.05 26.27
CA ALA A 69 -46.30 57.79 25.21
C ALA A 69 -46.15 56.27 24.96
N PRO A 70 -46.22 55.79 23.71
CA PRO A 70 -45.94 54.39 23.40
C PRO A 70 -44.53 54.00 23.84
N ALA A 71 -44.37 52.77 24.32
CA ALA A 71 -43.09 52.28 24.85
C ALA A 71 -41.96 52.32 23.79
N SER A 72 -40.71 52.46 24.25
CA SER A 72 -39.56 52.52 23.35
C SER A 72 -39.43 51.24 22.53
N GLY A 73 -39.22 51.38 21.22
CA GLY A 73 -39.10 50.27 20.26
C GLY A 73 -40.42 49.81 19.63
N VAL A 74 -41.57 50.22 20.15
CA VAL A 74 -42.88 49.90 19.56
C VAL A 74 -43.05 50.61 18.22
N THR A 75 -43.53 49.87 17.21
CA THR A 75 -43.89 50.44 15.91
C THR A 75 -45.29 51.02 15.98
N VAL A 76 -45.39 52.35 15.91
CA VAL A 76 -46.66 53.08 15.78
C VAL A 76 -47.01 53.14 14.30
N THR A 77 -48.13 52.57 13.89
CA THR A 77 -48.67 52.70 12.53
C THR A 77 -49.91 53.55 12.55
N LEU A 78 -49.92 54.61 11.75
CA LEU A 78 -51.08 55.47 11.53
C LEU A 78 -51.51 55.29 10.08
N GLU A 79 -52.77 54.97 9.84
CA GLU A 79 -53.29 54.76 8.49
C GLU A 79 -54.69 55.36 8.34
N ARG A 80 -54.99 55.88 7.15
CA ARG A 80 -56.36 56.20 6.77
C ARG A 80 -57.10 54.91 6.41
N ARG A 81 -58.26 54.69 7.04
CA ARG A 81 -59.22 53.61 6.75
C ARG A 81 -60.60 54.21 6.55
N LEU A 82 -61.00 54.34 5.29
CA LEU A 82 -62.33 54.83 4.90
C LEU A 82 -63.33 53.68 4.79
N PRO A 83 -64.57 53.84 5.29
CA PRO A 83 -65.70 53.04 4.86
C PRO A 83 -65.89 53.16 3.34
N ILE A 84 -65.81 52.05 2.60
CA ILE A 84 -66.05 52.09 1.14
C ILE A 84 -67.55 52.06 0.88
N GLU A 85 -68.20 53.20 1.08
CA GLU A 85 -69.61 53.44 0.83
C GLU A 85 -69.83 54.80 0.19
N ARG A 86 -70.96 54.96 -0.50
CA ARG A 86 -71.44 56.26 -0.96
C ARG A 86 -72.75 56.58 -0.26
N VAL A 87 -72.71 57.63 0.55
CA VAL A 87 -73.88 58.11 1.31
C VAL A 87 -74.46 59.41 0.76
N THR A 88 -73.75 60.09 -0.16
CA THR A 88 -74.20 61.34 -0.78
C THR A 88 -75.10 61.08 -1.99
N ASP A 89 -76.30 61.67 -1.98
CA ASP A 89 -77.25 61.66 -3.11
C ASP A 89 -77.54 63.09 -3.62
N PHE A 90 -77.48 63.28 -4.94
CA PHE A 90 -77.74 64.58 -5.56
C PHE A 90 -79.15 64.57 -6.16
N LEU A 91 -80.05 65.35 -5.57
CA LEU A 91 -81.46 65.41 -5.97
C LEU A 91 -81.61 66.12 -7.33
N GLU A 92 -82.43 65.55 -8.21
CA GLU A 92 -82.77 66.16 -9.49
C GLU A 92 -83.54 67.48 -9.27
N GLY A 93 -83.02 68.57 -9.83
CA GLY A 93 -83.56 69.93 -9.63
C GLY A 93 -83.19 70.61 -8.30
N GLY A 94 -82.37 69.97 -7.45
CA GLY A 94 -81.85 70.54 -6.21
C GLY A 94 -80.56 71.37 -6.39
N ASP A 95 -80.10 72.01 -5.32
CA ASP A 95 -78.87 72.79 -5.32
C ASP A 95 -77.63 71.90 -5.55
N PHE A 96 -76.90 72.16 -6.64
CA PHE A 96 -75.66 71.45 -6.95
C PHE A 96 -74.43 72.25 -6.47
N SER A 97 -73.93 71.92 -5.27
CA SER A 97 -72.80 72.63 -4.67
C SER A 97 -71.44 72.09 -5.15
N ALA A 98 -70.60 72.98 -5.68
CA ALA A 98 -69.20 72.67 -6.02
C ALA A 98 -68.41 72.05 -4.85
N ARG A 99 -68.76 72.39 -3.60
CA ARG A 99 -68.13 71.81 -2.41
C ARG A 99 -68.55 70.36 -2.18
N ALA A 100 -69.84 70.06 -2.38
CA ALA A 100 -70.36 68.70 -2.19
C ALA A 100 -69.75 67.75 -3.22
N ILE A 101 -69.65 68.18 -4.49
CA ILE A 101 -69.01 67.37 -5.53
C ILE A 101 -67.50 67.22 -5.34
N ASN A 102 -66.78 68.26 -4.93
CA ASN A 102 -65.34 68.14 -4.63
C ASN A 102 -65.11 67.14 -3.50
N ASN A 103 -65.83 67.27 -2.38
CA ASN A 103 -65.71 66.33 -1.26
C ASN A 103 -65.97 64.88 -1.68
N GLU A 104 -66.97 64.64 -2.54
CA GLU A 104 -67.29 63.30 -3.05
C GLU A 104 -66.18 62.76 -3.97
N LEU A 105 -65.67 63.59 -4.89
CA LEU A 105 -64.55 63.21 -5.76
C LEU A 105 -63.28 62.90 -4.95
N ASP A 106 -62.97 63.73 -3.96
CA ASP A 106 -61.85 63.53 -3.05
C ASP A 106 -62.00 62.22 -2.26
N TYR A 107 -63.19 61.93 -1.75
CA TYR A 107 -63.47 60.67 -1.03
C TYR A 107 -63.25 59.44 -1.93
N MET A 108 -63.72 59.50 -3.18
CA MET A 108 -63.51 58.42 -4.15
C MET A 108 -62.04 58.20 -4.48
N ILE A 109 -61.27 59.26 -4.71
CA ILE A 109 -59.81 59.14 -4.91
C ILE A 109 -59.13 58.57 -3.66
N ALA A 110 -59.55 59.01 -2.48
CA ALA A 110 -59.00 58.53 -1.23
C ALA A 110 -59.26 57.03 -0.98
N ALA A 111 -60.46 56.55 -1.36
CA ALA A 111 -60.82 55.15 -1.32
C ALA A 111 -60.04 54.32 -2.35
N LEU A 112 -59.83 54.84 -3.56
CA LEU A 112 -59.00 54.19 -4.59
C LEU A 112 -57.55 54.02 -4.14
N GLN A 113 -56.93 55.05 -3.56
CA GLN A 113 -55.58 54.97 -2.98
C GLN A 113 -55.46 53.90 -1.89
N GLN A 114 -56.52 53.69 -1.11
CA GLN A 114 -56.56 52.64 -0.10
C GLN A 114 -56.61 51.26 -0.74
N VAL A 115 -57.49 51.05 -1.73
CA VAL A 115 -57.63 49.78 -2.46
C VAL A 115 -56.35 49.41 -3.21
N GLU A 116 -55.71 50.37 -3.88
CA GLU A 116 -54.43 50.17 -4.58
C GLU A 116 -53.35 49.66 -3.63
N ARG A 117 -53.18 50.33 -2.48
CA ARG A 117 -52.21 49.93 -1.46
C ARG A 117 -52.50 48.55 -0.86
N ASP A 118 -53.77 48.26 -0.57
CA ASP A 118 -54.14 46.93 -0.05
C ASP A 118 -53.80 45.85 -1.10
N ASN A 119 -54.08 46.09 -2.38
CA ASN A 119 -53.73 45.18 -3.49
C ASN A 119 -52.21 45.00 -3.71
N ASP A 120 -51.42 46.06 -3.55
CA ASP A 120 -49.96 46.01 -3.74
C ASP A 120 -49.26 45.09 -2.73
N THR A 121 -49.87 44.87 -1.57
CA THR A 121 -49.28 44.08 -0.48
C THR A 121 -49.83 42.65 -0.37
N MET A 122 -50.76 42.26 -1.26
CA MET A 122 -51.51 41.01 -1.17
C MET A 122 -50.90 39.86 -2.01
N LEU A 123 -51.00 38.63 -1.50
CA LEU A 123 -50.81 37.42 -2.30
C LEU A 123 -51.99 37.25 -3.28
N LYS A 124 -51.72 37.17 -4.58
CA LYS A 124 -52.77 37.09 -5.61
C LYS A 124 -53.16 35.64 -5.88
N TYR A 125 -54.44 35.33 -5.65
CA TYR A 125 -55.03 34.04 -5.98
C TYR A 125 -55.67 34.05 -7.36
N ALA A 126 -55.91 32.85 -7.91
CA ALA A 126 -56.69 32.73 -9.14
C ALA A 126 -58.16 33.13 -8.89
N LEU A 127 -58.84 33.67 -9.91
CA LEU A 127 -60.23 34.12 -9.80
C LEU A 127 -61.22 33.03 -9.37
N SER A 128 -60.89 31.76 -9.59
CA SER A 128 -61.72 30.60 -9.25
C SER A 128 -61.53 30.12 -7.80
N GLU A 129 -60.56 30.67 -7.08
CA GLU A 129 -60.18 30.21 -5.75
C GLU A 129 -60.91 31.00 -4.68
N VAL A 130 -61.31 30.31 -3.60
CA VAL A 130 -61.86 30.94 -2.39
C VAL A 130 -60.73 30.88 -1.35
N PRO A 131 -59.90 31.93 -1.23
CA PRO A 131 -58.77 31.90 -0.33
C PRO A 131 -59.24 31.85 1.14
N GLY A 132 -58.51 31.12 1.99
CA GLY A 132 -58.68 31.14 3.44
C GLY A 132 -58.08 32.41 4.05
N ASN A 133 -57.40 32.29 5.19
CA ASN A 133 -56.72 33.44 5.79
C ASN A 133 -55.46 33.78 5.00
N VAL A 134 -55.45 34.96 4.37
CA VAL A 134 -54.33 35.44 3.53
C VAL A 134 -53.36 36.34 4.29
N GLU A 135 -53.61 36.57 5.58
CA GLU A 135 -52.73 37.36 6.43
C GLU A 135 -51.52 36.52 6.86
N LEU A 136 -50.33 36.98 6.49
CA LEU A 136 -49.09 36.35 6.95
C LEU A 136 -48.95 36.49 8.48
N PRO A 137 -48.42 35.48 9.19
CA PRO A 137 -48.12 35.60 10.61
C PRO A 137 -47.23 36.82 10.91
N VAL A 138 -47.38 37.39 12.11
CA VAL A 138 -46.57 38.54 12.56
C VAL A 138 -45.07 38.28 12.37
N LYS A 139 -44.31 39.34 12.08
CA LYS A 139 -42.88 39.26 11.71
C LYS A 139 -42.05 38.36 12.63
N ALA A 140 -42.30 38.39 13.94
CA ALA A 140 -41.61 37.56 14.92
C ALA A 140 -41.82 36.05 14.71
N LEU A 141 -43.03 35.62 14.30
CA LEU A 141 -43.36 34.20 14.11
C LEU A 141 -42.81 33.61 12.80
N ARG A 142 -42.50 34.46 11.83
CA ARG A 142 -41.98 34.08 10.50
C ARG A 142 -40.50 34.36 10.28
N ALA A 143 -39.78 34.84 11.30
CA ALA A 143 -38.33 34.99 11.22
C ALA A 143 -37.67 33.61 10.95
N ASN A 144 -36.72 33.55 10.02
CA ASN A 144 -36.00 32.34 9.60
C ASN A 144 -36.87 31.19 9.02
N LYS A 145 -38.11 31.50 8.59
CA LYS A 145 -39.04 30.56 7.96
C LYS A 145 -39.25 30.90 6.47
N VAL A 146 -39.69 29.93 5.70
CA VAL A 146 -40.09 30.13 4.29
C VAL A 146 -41.59 30.27 4.16
N LEU A 147 -42.04 30.97 3.11
CA LEU A 147 -43.44 30.97 2.70
C LEU A 147 -43.76 29.61 2.06
N GLY A 148 -44.70 28.88 2.62
CA GLY A 148 -45.25 27.64 2.06
C GLY A 148 -46.77 27.63 2.11
N PHE A 149 -47.37 26.50 1.75
CA PHE A 149 -48.81 26.28 1.78
C PHE A 149 -49.13 25.06 2.64
N ASP A 150 -50.20 25.13 3.42
CA ASP A 150 -50.66 24.01 4.25
C ASP A 150 -51.46 22.98 3.42
N GLY A 151 -52.06 21.98 4.09
CA GLY A 151 -52.85 20.94 3.42
C GLY A 151 -54.11 21.44 2.72
N ASN A 152 -54.56 22.67 3.00
CA ASN A 152 -55.69 23.33 2.36
C ASN A 152 -55.25 24.32 1.27
N GLY A 153 -53.95 24.52 1.08
CA GLY A 153 -53.41 25.51 0.15
C GLY A 153 -53.28 26.91 0.74
N ASP A 154 -53.49 27.10 2.05
CA ASP A 154 -53.40 28.41 2.69
C ASP A 154 -51.94 28.79 3.01
N PRO A 155 -51.55 30.07 2.90
CA PRO A 155 -50.19 30.52 3.19
C PRO A 155 -49.80 30.28 4.64
N VAL A 156 -48.65 29.63 4.84
CA VAL A 156 -48.12 29.34 6.18
C VAL A 156 -46.61 29.60 6.23
N ALA A 157 -46.12 30.02 7.41
CA ALA A 157 -44.70 30.13 7.67
C ALA A 157 -44.12 28.77 8.05
N VAL A 158 -43.37 28.15 7.13
CA VAL A 158 -42.83 26.79 7.30
C VAL A 158 -41.42 26.85 7.88
N SER A 159 -41.18 26.06 8.93
CA SER A 159 -39.82 25.87 9.48
C SER A 159 -38.94 25.12 8.49
N THR A 160 -37.70 25.57 8.31
CA THR A 160 -36.69 24.85 7.53
C THR A 160 -35.75 24.04 8.42
N GLU A 161 -35.88 24.14 9.74
CA GLU A 161 -35.12 23.35 10.69
C GLU A 161 -35.57 21.89 10.63
N GLY A 162 -34.65 21.00 10.23
CA GLY A 162 -34.74 19.57 10.48
C GLY A 162 -35.43 18.71 9.42
N THR A 163 -36.11 19.25 8.40
CA THR A 163 -36.53 18.49 7.19
C THR A 163 -37.22 19.41 6.19
N MET A 164 -36.53 19.75 5.10
CA MET A 164 -37.24 19.87 3.84
C MET A 164 -37.39 18.44 3.31
N ALA A 165 -38.61 18.01 2.99
CA ALA A 165 -38.78 17.03 1.93
C ALA A 165 -38.23 17.70 0.67
N ALA A 166 -36.91 17.61 0.51
CA ALA A 166 -36.17 18.29 -0.53
C ALA A 166 -36.60 17.69 -1.88
N PRO A 167 -36.53 18.45 -2.98
CA PRO A 167 -37.09 18.01 -4.26
C PRO A 167 -36.54 16.64 -4.64
N ASP A 168 -37.41 15.81 -5.21
CA ASP A 168 -37.03 14.52 -5.75
C ASP A 168 -35.84 14.66 -6.72
N PHE A 169 -34.85 13.79 -6.56
CA PHE A 169 -33.69 13.69 -7.43
C PHE A 169 -33.87 12.50 -8.40
N THR A 170 -33.76 12.77 -9.70
CA THR A 170 -33.66 11.73 -10.73
C THR A 170 -32.37 11.93 -11.49
N ALA A 171 -31.49 10.93 -11.48
CA ALA A 171 -30.24 10.98 -12.23
C ALA A 171 -30.50 11.02 -13.74
N THR A 172 -29.56 11.58 -14.51
CA THR A 172 -29.63 11.55 -15.97
C THR A 172 -29.33 10.13 -16.48
N GLY A 173 -30.20 9.59 -17.34
CA GLY A 173 -30.03 8.27 -17.95
C GLY A 173 -31.35 7.52 -18.15
N THR A 174 -31.46 6.73 -19.22
CA THR A 174 -32.64 5.89 -19.45
C THR A 174 -32.74 4.83 -18.36
N GLY A 175 -33.88 4.75 -17.67
CA GLY A 175 -34.11 3.80 -16.58
C GLY A 175 -33.69 4.28 -15.19
N ALA A 176 -33.25 5.54 -15.04
CA ALA A 176 -32.99 6.12 -13.71
C ALA A 176 -34.28 6.21 -12.88
N SER A 177 -34.25 5.70 -11.65
CA SER A 177 -35.35 5.80 -10.70
C SER A 177 -35.25 7.09 -9.87
N THR A 178 -36.37 7.77 -9.70
CA THR A 178 -36.50 8.91 -8.79
C THR A 178 -36.30 8.47 -7.34
N ARG A 179 -35.58 9.27 -6.56
CA ARG A 179 -35.35 9.11 -5.12
C ARG A 179 -35.38 10.48 -4.44
N THR A 180 -35.52 10.53 -3.12
CA THR A 180 -35.43 11.82 -2.42
C THR A 180 -34.00 12.36 -2.52
N SER A 181 -33.83 13.68 -2.58
CA SER A 181 -32.47 14.24 -2.53
C SER A 181 -31.81 14.00 -1.17
N HIS A 182 -32.60 13.83 -0.09
CA HIS A 182 -32.09 13.42 1.22
C HIS A 182 -31.36 12.09 1.12
N ASP A 183 -32.04 11.05 0.61
CA ASP A 183 -31.41 9.75 0.41
C ASP A 183 -30.15 9.94 -0.44
N LYS A 184 -30.23 10.73 -1.51
CA LYS A 184 -29.12 10.90 -2.45
C LYS A 184 -27.87 11.50 -1.79
N PHE A 185 -28.03 12.47 -0.91
CA PHE A 185 -26.90 13.05 -0.17
C PHE A 185 -26.39 12.11 0.92
N SER A 186 -27.20 11.17 1.41
CA SER A 186 -26.79 10.13 2.37
C SER A 186 -26.06 8.93 1.75
N ASP A 187 -25.93 8.83 0.42
CA ASP A 187 -25.22 7.73 -0.24
C ASP A 187 -23.74 7.62 0.17
N LEU A 188 -23.08 8.75 0.41
CA LEU A 188 -21.69 8.81 0.81
C LEU A 188 -21.49 9.98 1.75
N VAL A 189 -21.22 9.66 3.02
CA VAL A 189 -21.08 10.64 4.10
C VAL A 189 -19.67 11.19 4.12
N SER A 190 -19.54 12.51 4.20
CA SER A 190 -18.27 13.20 4.37
C SER A 190 -18.01 13.55 5.83
N ILE A 191 -16.73 13.53 6.25
CA ILE A 191 -16.33 14.13 7.53
C ILE A 191 -16.69 15.63 7.63
N LYS A 192 -16.88 16.33 6.49
CA LYS A 192 -17.34 17.73 6.49
C LYS A 192 -18.81 17.87 6.90
N ASP A 193 -19.62 16.83 6.74
CA ASP A 193 -21.01 16.81 7.23
C ASP A 193 -21.07 16.79 8.77
N PHE A 194 -19.95 16.41 9.41
CA PHE A 194 -19.74 16.40 10.86
C PHE A 194 -18.91 17.62 11.34
N GLY A 195 -18.68 18.61 10.48
CA GLY A 195 -18.03 19.86 10.84
C GLY A 195 -16.51 19.90 10.68
N ALA A 196 -15.89 18.90 10.02
CA ALA A 196 -14.47 18.97 9.68
C ALA A 196 -14.19 20.13 8.70
N ILE A 197 -13.18 20.95 9.00
CA ILE A 197 -12.81 22.13 8.23
C ILE A 197 -11.77 21.77 7.17
N GLY A 198 -10.69 21.08 7.55
CA GLY A 198 -9.64 20.65 6.62
C GLY A 198 -8.70 21.77 6.14
N ASP A 199 -8.45 22.78 6.97
CA ASP A 199 -7.57 23.93 6.68
C ASP A 199 -6.12 23.79 7.21
N GLY A 200 -5.84 22.68 7.89
CA GLY A 200 -4.55 22.36 8.51
C GLY A 200 -4.29 23.07 9.84
N LEU A 201 -5.28 23.79 10.38
CA LEU A 201 -5.19 24.57 11.61
C LEU A 201 -6.26 24.17 12.63
N ALA A 202 -7.51 24.02 12.19
CA ALA A 202 -8.60 23.56 13.03
C ALA A 202 -8.44 22.08 13.38
N ASP A 203 -8.73 21.74 14.63
CA ASP A 203 -8.74 20.35 15.08
C ASP A 203 -9.99 19.63 14.58
N ASP A 204 -9.79 18.72 13.63
CA ASP A 204 -10.86 17.97 12.95
C ASP A 204 -11.10 16.59 13.58
N THR A 205 -10.39 16.25 14.67
CA THR A 205 -10.42 14.92 15.29
C THR A 205 -11.84 14.48 15.66
N LEU A 206 -12.59 15.36 16.33
CA LEU A 206 -13.94 15.03 16.81
C LEU A 206 -14.91 14.79 15.65
N ALA A 207 -14.84 15.61 14.59
CA ALA A 207 -15.71 15.47 13.42
C ALA A 207 -15.48 14.13 12.70
N ILE A 208 -14.21 13.71 12.55
CA ILE A 208 -13.85 12.42 11.95
C ILE A 208 -14.37 11.26 12.81
N GLN A 209 -14.15 11.32 14.13
CA GLN A 209 -14.62 10.29 15.05
C GLN A 209 -16.15 10.18 15.09
N GLN A 210 -16.87 11.31 15.04
CA GLN A 210 -18.32 11.30 14.99
C GLN A 210 -18.87 10.74 13.67
N ALA A 211 -18.21 11.03 12.55
CA ALA A 211 -18.58 10.43 11.26
C ALA A 211 -18.44 8.90 11.29
N LEU A 212 -17.32 8.38 11.81
CA LEU A 212 -17.09 6.94 11.99
C LEU A 212 -18.03 6.33 13.03
N ALA A 213 -18.42 7.06 14.08
CA ALA A 213 -19.40 6.55 15.03
C ALA A 213 -20.81 6.41 14.42
N ALA A 214 -21.14 7.22 13.42
CA ALA A 214 -22.46 7.26 12.80
C ALA A 214 -22.56 6.39 11.53
N HIS A 215 -21.46 6.11 10.83
CA HIS A 215 -21.47 5.47 9.52
C HIS A 215 -20.28 4.52 9.29
N ASP A 216 -20.54 3.44 8.55
CA ASP A 216 -19.54 2.43 8.23
C ASP A 216 -18.58 2.87 7.10
N VAL A 217 -19.03 3.73 6.19
CA VAL A 217 -18.22 4.23 5.06
C VAL A 217 -18.15 5.75 5.13
N VAL A 218 -16.95 6.28 5.35
CA VAL A 218 -16.72 7.71 5.56
C VAL A 218 -15.73 8.25 4.55
N LEU A 219 -16.12 9.32 3.87
CA LEU A 219 -15.29 10.06 2.93
C LEU A 219 -14.48 11.15 3.65
N VAL A 220 -13.18 11.19 3.35
CA VAL A 220 -12.24 12.26 3.66
C VAL A 220 -11.98 13.06 2.36
N PRO A 221 -12.67 14.20 2.14
CA PRO A 221 -12.43 15.02 0.96
C PRO A 221 -11.00 15.56 0.89
N VAL A 222 -10.68 16.24 -0.20
CA VAL A 222 -9.42 16.99 -0.29
C VAL A 222 -9.41 18.10 0.78
N GLY A 223 -8.30 18.18 1.52
CA GLY A 223 -8.10 19.08 2.64
C GLY A 223 -6.98 18.57 3.54
N THR A 224 -6.47 19.44 4.40
CA THR A 224 -5.51 19.06 5.45
C THR A 224 -6.23 19.07 6.78
N TYR A 225 -6.48 17.91 7.34
CA TYR A 225 -7.25 17.74 8.57
C TYR A 225 -6.27 17.57 9.74
N LEU A 226 -6.13 18.60 10.57
CA LEU A 226 -5.27 18.50 11.75
C LEU A 226 -5.96 17.59 12.76
N ILE A 227 -5.26 16.55 13.22
CA ILE A 227 -5.72 15.66 14.28
C ILE A 227 -4.84 15.84 15.53
N THR A 228 -5.48 15.89 16.68
CA THR A 228 -4.84 15.99 18.01
C THR A 228 -4.97 14.69 18.80
N GLY A 229 -5.72 13.71 18.27
CA GLY A 229 -5.87 12.38 18.82
C GLY A 229 -6.04 11.32 17.74
N THR A 230 -5.94 10.06 18.17
CA THR A 230 -6.03 8.88 17.31
C THR A 230 -7.39 8.75 16.62
N ILE A 231 -7.37 8.42 15.33
CA ILE A 231 -8.56 7.97 14.60
C ILE A 231 -8.61 6.43 14.64
N ALA A 232 -9.71 5.87 15.15
CA ALA A 232 -9.84 4.42 15.35
C ALA A 232 -11.12 3.88 14.69
N PRO A 233 -11.06 3.52 13.39
CA PRO A 233 -12.19 2.86 12.73
C PRO A 233 -12.51 1.52 13.39
N ALA A 234 -13.81 1.25 13.57
CA ALA A 234 -14.32 -0.01 14.11
C ALA A 234 -14.35 -1.12 13.06
N ALA A 235 -14.66 -2.36 13.48
CA ALA A 235 -14.71 -3.52 12.60
C ALA A 235 -15.61 -3.28 11.38
N GLY A 236 -15.14 -3.64 10.19
CA GLY A 236 -15.89 -3.48 8.94
C GLY A 236 -15.95 -2.07 8.36
N GLN A 237 -15.39 -1.06 9.05
CA GLN A 237 -15.47 0.32 8.59
C GLN A 237 -14.47 0.65 7.49
N THR A 238 -14.84 1.60 6.63
CA THR A 238 -14.05 2.07 5.50
C THR A 238 -13.83 3.58 5.60
N LEU A 239 -12.57 4.00 5.56
CA LEU A 239 -12.17 5.40 5.44
C LEU A 239 -11.57 5.65 4.05
N ILE A 240 -12.22 6.53 3.27
CA ILE A 240 -11.93 6.75 1.85
C ILE A 240 -11.40 8.17 1.65
N GLY A 241 -10.17 8.32 1.18
CA GLY A 241 -9.69 9.60 0.66
C GLY A 241 -9.94 9.77 -0.84
N LEU A 242 -9.71 10.99 -1.34
CA LEU A 242 -9.78 11.35 -2.77
C LEU A 242 -8.39 11.57 -3.36
N GLY A 243 -7.42 10.77 -2.91
CA GLY A 243 -6.02 10.84 -3.29
C GLY A 243 -5.15 11.52 -2.23
N GLN A 244 -3.89 11.77 -2.57
CA GLN A 244 -2.87 12.21 -1.60
C GLN A 244 -3.05 13.65 -1.09
N HIS A 245 -4.10 14.35 -1.52
CA HIS A 245 -4.51 15.65 -1.00
C HIS A 245 -5.63 15.56 0.07
N SER A 246 -6.13 14.36 0.37
CA SER A 246 -6.90 14.06 1.58
C SER A 246 -5.92 13.72 2.69
N VAL A 247 -5.52 14.73 3.49
CA VAL A 247 -4.39 14.61 4.42
C VAL A 247 -4.88 14.58 5.86
N LEU A 248 -4.55 13.52 6.60
CA LEU A 248 -4.64 13.50 8.06
C LEU A 248 -3.29 13.92 8.63
N LYS A 249 -3.23 15.05 9.33
CA LYS A 249 -1.99 15.63 9.85
C LYS A 249 -1.98 15.59 11.36
N CYS A 250 -1.09 14.78 11.94
CA CYS A 250 -0.89 14.74 13.38
C CYS A 250 -0.31 16.08 13.88
N GLN A 251 -0.83 16.57 15.00
CA GLN A 251 -0.28 17.74 15.68
C GLN A 251 1.11 17.46 16.29
N SER A 252 1.38 16.22 16.68
CA SER A 252 2.62 15.78 17.33
C SER A 252 2.88 14.28 17.11
N ASP A 253 4.10 13.83 17.42
CA ASP A 253 4.48 12.41 17.39
C ASP A 253 4.29 11.71 18.75
N SER A 254 3.26 12.12 19.51
CA SER A 254 2.95 11.55 20.83
C SER A 254 1.78 10.57 20.83
N PHE A 255 1.15 10.36 19.67
CA PHE A 255 0.04 9.43 19.47
C PHE A 255 0.10 8.82 18.07
N ASN A 256 -0.61 7.71 17.87
CA ASN A 256 -0.72 7.05 16.56
C ASN A 256 -1.78 7.76 15.73
N ALA A 257 -1.53 8.01 14.45
CA ALA A 257 -2.51 8.70 13.60
C ALA A 257 -3.77 7.84 13.45
N ILE A 258 -3.60 6.58 13.06
CA ILE A 258 -4.68 5.61 12.93
C ILE A 258 -4.38 4.32 13.71
N GLU A 259 -5.37 3.86 14.48
CA GLU A 259 -5.35 2.55 15.15
C GLU A 259 -6.46 1.65 14.61
N ILE A 260 -6.08 0.57 13.93
CA ILE A 260 -6.99 -0.50 13.54
C ILE A 260 -6.93 -1.60 14.60
N ARG A 261 -8.03 -1.71 15.35
CA ARG A 261 -8.11 -2.54 16.57
C ARG A 261 -8.97 -3.79 16.43
N ALA A 262 -9.45 -4.04 15.21
CA ALA A 262 -10.41 -5.08 14.88
C ALA A 262 -10.21 -5.55 13.42
N ASN A 263 -11.20 -6.25 12.88
CA ASN A 263 -11.15 -6.91 11.57
C ASN A 263 -11.92 -6.18 10.47
N ASN A 264 -11.59 -6.49 9.21
CA ASN A 264 -12.27 -6.01 8.00
C ASN A 264 -12.29 -4.47 7.83
N VAL A 265 -11.34 -3.74 8.41
CA VAL A 265 -11.19 -2.29 8.20
C VAL A 265 -10.49 -2.01 6.88
N VAL A 266 -10.97 -1.02 6.14
CA VAL A 266 -10.40 -0.58 4.86
C VAL A 266 -9.98 0.88 4.93
N LEU A 267 -8.71 1.14 4.62
CA LEU A 267 -8.17 2.49 4.43
C LEU A 267 -7.67 2.62 3.00
N HIS A 268 -8.11 3.64 2.27
CA HIS A 268 -7.53 3.87 0.96
C HIS A 268 -7.53 5.32 0.46
N ASN A 269 -6.59 5.62 -0.44
CA ASN A 269 -6.49 6.89 -1.18
C ASN A 269 -6.31 8.14 -0.31
N LEU A 270 -5.52 8.07 0.77
CA LEU A 270 -5.29 9.21 1.68
C LEU A 270 -3.82 9.35 2.05
N ARG A 271 -3.45 10.52 2.57
CA ARG A 271 -2.13 10.80 3.15
C ARG A 271 -2.22 10.94 4.66
N ILE A 272 -1.19 10.47 5.36
CA ILE A 272 -0.96 10.67 6.79
C ILE A 272 0.36 11.43 6.96
N GLU A 273 0.38 12.48 7.79
CA GLU A 273 1.58 13.26 8.10
C GLU A 273 1.85 13.27 9.61
N GLY A 274 3.06 12.87 10.01
CA GLY A 274 3.50 12.79 11.41
C GLY A 274 2.91 11.61 12.19
N GLY A 275 3.09 11.64 13.51
CA GLY A 275 2.58 10.63 14.43
C GLY A 275 3.68 9.71 14.97
N ASP A 276 3.42 9.13 16.14
CA ASP A 276 4.29 8.08 16.71
C ASP A 276 4.30 6.86 15.77
N VAL A 277 3.10 6.42 15.38
CA VAL A 277 2.89 5.49 14.27
C VAL A 277 1.89 6.08 13.28
N GLY A 278 2.16 6.00 11.98
CA GLY A 278 1.18 6.36 10.96
C GLY A 278 -0.05 5.46 11.00
N ILE A 279 0.15 4.14 10.87
CA ILE A 279 -0.92 3.14 11.00
C ILE A 279 -0.47 2.02 11.93
N LYS A 280 -1.18 1.83 13.05
CA LYS A 280 -0.98 0.70 13.95
C LYS A 280 -2.13 -0.29 13.82
N ILE A 281 -1.81 -1.57 13.63
CA ILE A 281 -2.78 -2.67 13.54
C ILE A 281 -2.49 -3.71 14.63
N TYR A 282 -3.48 -3.99 15.48
CA TYR A 282 -3.32 -4.89 16.61
C TYR A 282 -4.67 -5.35 17.17
N GLY A 283 -4.72 -6.58 17.71
CA GLY A 283 -5.98 -7.14 18.21
C GLY A 283 -6.34 -6.66 19.61
N ALA A 284 -6.89 -5.45 19.73
CA ALA A 284 -7.36 -4.91 21.02
C ALA A 284 -8.84 -5.20 21.28
N ASP A 285 -9.70 -4.87 20.32
CA ASP A 285 -11.15 -5.00 20.49
C ASP A 285 -11.64 -6.34 19.98
N ALA A 286 -11.14 -6.74 18.82
CA ALA A 286 -11.34 -8.04 18.20
C ALA A 286 -10.02 -8.55 17.61
N GLU A 287 -10.05 -9.70 16.94
CA GLU A 287 -8.96 -10.12 16.08
C GLU A 287 -8.67 -9.06 15.01
N ALA A 288 -7.41 -8.71 14.82
CA ALA A 288 -6.99 -7.75 13.81
C ALA A 288 -6.66 -8.46 12.51
N THR A 289 -7.71 -8.88 11.82
CA THR A 289 -7.62 -9.69 10.60
C THR A 289 -8.36 -9.11 9.41
N GLN A 290 -7.93 -9.49 8.20
CA GLN A 290 -8.59 -9.09 6.95
C GLN A 290 -8.68 -7.55 6.76
N ASN A 291 -7.79 -6.79 7.39
CA ASN A 291 -7.73 -5.35 7.17
C ASN A 291 -6.96 -5.04 5.88
N SER A 292 -7.35 -3.97 5.19
CA SER A 292 -6.75 -3.57 3.91
C SER A 292 -6.33 -2.11 3.93
N VAL A 293 -5.06 -1.84 3.62
CA VAL A 293 -4.50 -0.50 3.47
C VAL A 293 -3.93 -0.35 2.07
N THR A 294 -4.54 0.49 1.24
CA THR A 294 -4.17 0.61 -0.18
C THR A 294 -4.07 2.04 -0.67
N ASP A 295 -3.06 2.37 -1.49
CA ASP A 295 -2.89 3.72 -2.07
C ASP A 295 -2.74 4.82 -1.00
N VAL A 296 -2.05 4.50 0.09
CA VAL A 296 -1.81 5.42 1.22
C VAL A 296 -0.37 5.93 1.19
N GLN A 297 -0.21 7.23 1.46
CA GLN A 297 1.09 7.85 1.70
C GLN A 297 1.24 8.20 3.18
N ILE A 298 2.37 7.87 3.80
CA ILE A 298 2.68 8.21 5.19
C ILE A 298 3.98 9.01 5.19
N ILE A 299 4.01 10.20 5.79
CA ILE A 299 5.18 11.08 5.77
C ILE A 299 5.56 11.48 7.18
N GLY A 300 6.82 11.25 7.57
CA GLY A 300 7.41 11.85 8.76
C GLY A 300 6.95 11.27 10.11
N SER A 301 6.19 10.17 10.12
CA SER A 301 5.91 9.42 11.35
C SER A 301 7.17 8.77 11.92
N LYS A 302 7.23 8.45 13.22
CA LYS A 302 8.38 7.69 13.75
C LYS A 302 8.43 6.29 13.14
N THR A 303 7.30 5.58 13.19
CA THR A 303 7.11 4.34 12.46
C THR A 303 5.99 4.51 11.45
N GLY A 304 6.21 4.13 10.19
CA GLY A 304 5.15 4.21 9.16
C GLY A 304 3.97 3.29 9.47
N ILE A 305 4.24 1.98 9.45
CA ILE A 305 3.26 0.93 9.75
C ILE A 305 3.78 0.07 10.90
N LEU A 306 2.96 -0.18 11.91
CA LEU A 306 3.23 -1.11 13.01
C LEU A 306 2.16 -2.20 13.06
N LEU A 307 2.56 -3.46 12.95
CA LEU A 307 1.73 -4.60 13.32
C LEU A 307 2.21 -5.13 14.66
N ASP A 308 1.30 -5.22 15.63
CA ASP A 308 1.63 -5.64 16.98
C ASP A 308 0.76 -6.83 17.40
N GLY A 309 1.43 -7.91 17.82
CA GLY A 309 0.80 -9.10 18.40
C GLY A 309 0.08 -8.84 19.73
N TYR A 310 0.42 -7.73 20.38
CA TYR A 310 -0.24 -7.21 21.58
C TYR A 310 -0.33 -8.23 22.73
N THR A 311 -1.41 -8.22 23.50
CA THR A 311 -1.49 -8.91 24.79
C THR A 311 -2.39 -10.14 24.82
N ASP A 312 -3.43 -10.23 23.99
CA ASP A 312 -4.43 -11.29 24.01
C ASP A 312 -4.16 -12.34 22.93
N THR A 313 -3.99 -13.60 23.35
CA THR A 313 -3.72 -14.73 22.44
C THR A 313 -4.90 -15.09 21.54
N ASN A 314 -6.11 -14.63 21.86
CA ASN A 314 -7.32 -14.87 21.05
C ASN A 314 -7.62 -13.73 20.07
N LYS A 315 -6.80 -12.67 20.05
CA LYS A 315 -6.97 -11.52 19.17
C LYS A 315 -5.73 -11.34 18.29
N PRO A 316 -5.49 -12.27 17.36
CA PRO A 316 -4.30 -12.24 16.53
C PRO A 316 -4.24 -11.05 15.57
N CYS A 317 -3.04 -10.72 15.10
CA CYS A 317 -2.80 -9.72 14.06
C CYS A 317 -2.34 -10.41 12.77
N TYR A 318 -3.29 -10.97 12.00
CA TYR A 318 -3.00 -11.82 10.83
C TYR A 318 -3.73 -11.38 9.56
N TRP A 319 -3.28 -11.86 8.41
CA TRP A 319 -4.02 -11.75 7.14
C TRP A 319 -4.37 -10.31 6.75
N ASN A 320 -3.56 -9.34 7.18
CA ASN A 320 -3.73 -7.95 6.77
C ASN A 320 -3.00 -7.71 5.46
N ASN A 321 -3.55 -6.86 4.61
CA ASN A 321 -3.06 -6.60 3.27
C ASN A 321 -2.69 -5.13 3.08
N PHE A 322 -1.49 -4.91 2.54
CA PHE A 322 -0.93 -3.60 2.25
C PHE A 322 -0.52 -3.55 0.79
N ALA A 323 -1.08 -2.62 0.02
CA ALA A 323 -0.75 -2.49 -1.40
C ALA A 323 -0.53 -1.03 -1.83
N ARG A 324 0.56 -0.77 -2.57
CA ARG A 324 0.88 0.58 -3.09
C ARG A 324 0.92 1.63 -1.97
N VAL A 325 1.63 1.30 -0.89
CA VAL A 325 1.83 2.22 0.24
C VAL A 325 3.21 2.85 0.14
N LEU A 326 3.28 4.18 0.24
CA LEU A 326 4.53 4.93 0.26
C LEU A 326 4.76 5.52 1.65
N ILE A 327 5.84 5.12 2.31
CA ILE A 327 6.29 5.66 3.59
C ILE A 327 7.52 6.52 3.33
N GLU A 328 7.42 7.82 3.58
CA GLU A 328 8.50 8.78 3.40
C GLU A 328 9.04 9.27 4.74
N GLN A 329 10.37 9.39 4.81
CA GLN A 329 11.08 10.02 5.92
C GLN A 329 10.73 9.44 7.31
N PRO A 330 10.65 8.10 7.50
CA PRO A 330 10.41 7.55 8.83
C PRO A 330 11.57 7.88 9.78
N LEU A 331 11.26 8.30 11.01
CA LEU A 331 12.31 8.64 11.99
C LEU A 331 12.98 7.40 12.59
N VAL A 332 12.24 6.28 12.68
CA VAL A 332 12.71 5.02 13.28
C VAL A 332 12.55 3.86 12.30
N HIS A 333 11.32 3.43 11.99
CA HIS A 333 11.07 2.29 11.11
C HIS A 333 10.11 2.64 9.98
N GLY A 334 10.28 2.05 8.79
CA GLY A 334 9.23 2.11 7.77
C GLY A 334 8.06 1.23 8.17
N VAL A 335 8.29 -0.08 8.17
CA VAL A 335 7.33 -1.11 8.61
C VAL A 335 7.94 -1.90 9.76
N HIS A 336 7.18 -2.12 10.83
CA HIS A 336 7.61 -2.86 12.01
C HIS A 336 6.59 -3.93 12.40
N LEU A 337 7.02 -5.17 12.55
CA LEU A 337 6.21 -6.29 13.06
C LEU A 337 6.77 -6.69 14.43
N THR A 338 5.98 -6.51 15.48
CA THR A 338 6.41 -6.79 16.86
C THR A 338 5.32 -7.50 17.67
N LYS A 339 5.65 -7.82 18.91
CA LYS A 339 4.77 -8.42 19.90
C LYS A 339 5.06 -7.76 21.25
N SER A 340 4.26 -6.75 21.60
CA SER A 340 4.46 -5.96 22.83
C SER A 340 4.03 -6.68 24.12
N GLY A 341 3.26 -7.77 24.01
CA GLY A 341 2.74 -8.53 25.14
C GLY A 341 2.69 -10.03 24.91
N ALA A 342 1.73 -10.70 25.54
CA ALA A 342 1.58 -12.16 25.49
C ALA A 342 0.83 -12.70 24.25
N GLY A 343 0.23 -11.83 23.43
CA GLY A 343 -0.54 -12.22 22.25
C GLY A 343 0.31 -12.88 21.17
N ASP A 344 -0.28 -13.37 20.09
CA ASP A 344 0.53 -14.06 19.07
C ASP A 344 1.29 -13.08 18.15
N THR A 345 2.42 -13.52 17.65
CA THR A 345 3.24 -12.87 16.62
C THR A 345 2.42 -12.44 15.39
N PRO A 346 2.70 -11.29 14.76
CA PRO A 346 2.04 -10.93 13.50
C PRO A 346 2.38 -11.93 12.40
N ASN A 347 1.38 -12.58 11.82
CA ASN A 347 1.56 -13.72 10.91
C ASN A 347 0.76 -13.57 9.61
N ALA A 348 1.25 -14.17 8.53
CA ALA A 348 0.54 -14.26 7.26
C ALA A 348 0.07 -12.91 6.67
N ASN A 349 0.75 -11.81 6.99
CA ASN A 349 0.46 -10.48 6.43
C ASN A 349 1.11 -10.30 5.06
N ARG A 350 0.48 -9.50 4.20
CA ARG A 350 0.88 -9.32 2.79
C ARG A 350 1.24 -7.87 2.53
N PHE A 351 2.48 -7.64 2.10
CA PHE A 351 2.99 -6.34 1.68
C PHE A 351 3.36 -6.43 0.20
N HIS A 352 2.66 -5.65 -0.64
CA HIS A 352 2.87 -5.63 -2.07
C HIS A 352 3.08 -4.21 -2.58
N VAL A 353 4.22 -3.93 -3.22
CA VAL A 353 4.57 -2.56 -3.68
C VAL A 353 4.53 -1.57 -2.51
N VAL A 354 5.07 -1.96 -1.37
CA VAL A 354 5.26 -1.09 -0.21
C VAL A 354 6.66 -0.51 -0.30
N ARG A 355 6.75 0.83 -0.25
CA ARG A 355 8.00 1.56 -0.42
C ARG A 355 8.32 2.36 0.83
N VAL A 356 9.54 2.24 1.32
CA VAL A 356 10.09 3.07 2.39
C VAL A 356 11.18 3.92 1.80
N TYR A 357 11.01 5.25 1.82
CA TYR A 357 11.93 6.18 1.20
C TYR A 357 12.37 7.27 2.18
N SER A 358 13.64 7.22 2.61
CA SER A 358 14.19 8.20 3.54
C SER A 358 14.18 9.63 2.99
N LYS A 359 14.23 9.79 1.66
CA LYS A 359 14.37 11.09 0.98
C LYS A 359 15.54 11.93 1.54
N GLY A 360 16.58 11.25 2.02
CA GLY A 360 17.74 11.85 2.68
C GLY A 360 17.55 12.24 4.14
N ALA A 361 16.36 12.07 4.73
CA ALA A 361 16.15 12.25 6.16
C ALA A 361 16.82 11.12 6.97
N ALA A 362 17.21 11.41 8.21
CA ALA A 362 17.80 10.41 9.08
C ALA A 362 16.72 9.45 9.60
N THR A 363 16.98 8.15 9.47
CA THR A 363 16.20 7.04 10.00
C THR A 363 17.10 6.29 11.00
N SER A 364 16.63 6.12 12.22
CA SER A 364 17.40 5.47 13.31
C SER A 364 17.24 3.96 13.40
N GLY A 365 16.33 3.38 12.62
CA GLY A 365 16.08 1.95 12.56
C GLY A 365 16.19 1.42 11.14
N SER A 366 15.19 0.66 10.72
CA SER A 366 15.21 -0.11 9.47
C SER A 366 14.05 0.25 8.55
N GLY A 367 14.22 0.04 7.24
CA GLY A 367 13.13 0.18 6.29
C GLY A 367 11.99 -0.79 6.63
N PHE A 368 12.30 -2.08 6.66
CA PHE A 368 11.42 -3.13 7.18
C PHE A 368 12.09 -3.80 8.37
N TYR A 369 11.40 -3.89 9.50
CA TYR A 369 11.87 -4.60 10.68
C TYR A 369 10.84 -5.63 11.14
N ILE A 370 11.19 -6.89 10.96
CA ILE A 370 10.38 -8.02 11.41
C ILE A 370 11.03 -8.49 12.71
N GLU A 371 10.62 -7.94 13.84
CA GLU A 371 11.21 -8.25 15.14
C GLU A 371 10.74 -9.62 15.65
N HIS A 372 9.42 -9.83 15.57
CA HIS A 372 8.73 -11.02 16.07
C HIS A 372 7.84 -11.70 15.04
N GLY A 373 7.72 -11.19 13.81
CA GLY A 373 6.79 -11.74 12.82
C GLY A 373 7.18 -13.17 12.38
N ALA A 374 6.19 -14.05 12.27
CA ALA A 374 6.39 -15.46 11.93
C ALA A 374 5.41 -15.90 10.82
N VAL A 375 5.48 -17.19 10.45
CA VAL A 375 4.48 -17.91 9.65
C VAL A 375 3.99 -17.12 8.43
N ASN A 376 4.85 -17.03 7.41
CA ASN A 376 4.50 -16.57 6.06
C ASN A 376 4.07 -15.10 5.97
N ASN A 377 4.73 -14.18 6.70
CA ASN A 377 4.69 -12.77 6.28
C ASN A 377 5.39 -12.63 4.93
N SER A 378 4.78 -11.92 3.99
CA SER A 378 5.31 -11.81 2.62
C SER A 378 5.47 -10.37 2.17
N PHE A 379 6.62 -10.09 1.56
CA PHE A 379 7.02 -8.80 1.01
C PHE A 379 7.37 -9.00 -0.47
N VAL A 380 6.54 -8.46 -1.36
CA VAL A 380 6.67 -8.68 -2.81
C VAL A 380 6.71 -7.34 -3.53
N ASP A 381 7.74 -7.13 -4.34
CA ASP A 381 7.98 -5.87 -5.06
C ASP A 381 8.11 -4.66 -4.11
N CYS A 382 8.64 -4.90 -2.91
CA CYS A 382 8.87 -3.87 -1.91
C CYS A 382 10.21 -3.16 -2.12
N GLU A 383 10.31 -1.94 -1.59
CA GLU A 383 11.54 -1.13 -1.70
C GLU A 383 11.87 -0.48 -0.36
N ALA A 384 13.14 -0.48 0.02
CA ALA A 384 13.62 0.22 1.20
C ALA A 384 14.85 1.06 0.90
N ASN A 385 14.75 2.32 1.30
CA ASN A 385 15.83 3.28 1.33
C ASN A 385 15.86 3.97 2.69
N VAL A 386 16.97 3.79 3.39
CA VAL A 386 17.24 4.39 4.71
C VAL A 386 18.46 5.30 4.62
N ASN A 387 18.56 6.30 5.49
CA ASN A 387 19.70 7.21 5.55
C ASN A 387 20.01 7.63 6.99
N GLY A 388 21.22 8.14 7.23
CA GLY A 388 21.65 8.65 8.53
C GLY A 388 22.65 7.74 9.26
N PRO A 389 23.33 8.26 10.29
CA PRO A 389 24.42 7.57 10.99
C PRO A 389 23.94 6.45 11.91
N THR A 390 22.66 6.45 12.29
CA THR A 390 22.03 5.45 13.17
C THR A 390 21.12 4.50 12.40
N ALA A 391 21.05 4.59 11.07
CA ALA A 391 20.29 3.64 10.26
C ALA A 391 20.88 2.24 10.44
N ASP A 392 20.02 1.23 10.60
CA ASP A 392 20.43 -0.14 10.89
C ASP A 392 20.50 -1.01 9.63
N SER A 393 19.47 -0.97 8.78
CA SER A 393 19.33 -1.90 7.64
C SER A 393 18.16 -1.50 6.73
N CYS A 394 18.20 -1.88 5.45
CA CYS A 394 17.02 -1.70 4.59
C CYS A 394 15.91 -2.70 4.97
N PHE A 395 16.28 -3.95 5.22
CA PHE A 395 15.40 -5.02 5.70
C PHE A 395 16.07 -5.81 6.82
N ARG A 396 15.35 -6.08 7.90
CA ARG A 396 15.85 -6.87 9.03
C ARG A 396 14.86 -7.93 9.49
N ALA A 397 15.36 -9.15 9.61
CA ALA A 397 14.72 -10.21 10.38
C ALA A 397 15.38 -10.28 11.77
N GLY A 398 14.60 -9.99 12.81
CA GLY A 398 15.00 -10.04 14.20
C GLY A 398 15.20 -11.47 14.71
N ALA A 399 15.82 -11.60 15.88
CA ALA A 399 16.19 -12.89 16.49
C ALA A 399 15.01 -13.86 16.70
N GLN A 400 13.77 -13.36 16.74
CA GLN A 400 12.56 -14.14 16.95
C GLN A 400 11.66 -14.20 15.70
N ALA A 401 12.14 -13.69 14.57
CA ALA A 401 11.42 -13.78 13.31
C ALA A 401 11.63 -15.14 12.66
N SER A 402 10.57 -15.68 12.07
CA SER A 402 10.63 -16.91 11.29
C SER A 402 9.83 -16.82 9.98
N ASP A 403 10.14 -17.72 9.04
CA ASP A 403 9.28 -18.04 7.89
C ASP A 403 8.79 -16.82 7.08
N THR A 404 9.66 -15.83 6.88
CA THR A 404 9.37 -14.61 6.13
C THR A 404 9.76 -14.78 4.66
N LEU A 405 8.83 -14.48 3.74
CA LEU A 405 9.07 -14.54 2.31
C LEU A 405 9.32 -13.13 1.74
N VAL A 406 10.43 -12.96 1.05
CA VAL A 406 10.81 -11.71 0.40
C VAL A 406 11.10 -11.99 -1.07
N VAL A 407 10.36 -11.32 -1.96
CA VAL A 407 10.47 -11.50 -3.41
C VAL A 407 10.63 -10.14 -4.08
N ASN A 408 11.64 -10.01 -4.94
CA ASN A 408 11.90 -8.80 -5.71
C ASN A 408 12.07 -7.55 -4.83
N LEU A 409 12.85 -7.67 -3.75
CA LEU A 409 13.15 -6.54 -2.87
C LEU A 409 14.22 -5.65 -3.50
N LEU A 410 13.95 -4.35 -3.54
CA LEU A 410 14.96 -3.33 -3.81
C LEU A 410 15.46 -2.73 -2.49
N CYS A 411 16.77 -2.73 -2.29
CA CYS A 411 17.39 -2.02 -1.19
C CYS A 411 18.37 -1.00 -1.77
N GLU A 412 18.23 0.26 -1.40
CA GLU A 412 19.08 1.34 -1.90
C GLU A 412 19.48 2.27 -0.76
N SER A 413 20.78 2.44 -0.53
CA SER A 413 21.27 3.45 0.40
C SER A 413 22.70 3.89 0.05
N THR A 414 23.00 5.17 0.26
CA THR A 414 24.35 5.70 0.04
C THR A 414 25.30 5.46 1.21
N ASN A 415 24.83 4.87 2.31
CA ASN A 415 25.64 4.55 3.49
C ASN A 415 26.01 3.05 3.53
N THR A 416 26.75 2.63 4.55
CA THR A 416 27.26 1.25 4.70
C THR A 416 26.28 0.30 5.37
N VAL A 417 24.98 0.65 5.48
CA VAL A 417 24.01 -0.25 6.09
C VAL A 417 23.84 -1.51 5.24
N PRO A 418 23.67 -2.68 5.86
CA PRO A 418 23.32 -3.89 5.14
C PRO A 418 21.97 -3.72 4.43
N ASN A 419 21.87 -4.31 3.24
CA ASN A 419 20.62 -4.36 2.50
C ASN A 419 19.64 -5.29 3.25
N VAL A 420 20.03 -6.54 3.46
CA VAL A 420 19.33 -7.47 4.36
C VAL A 420 20.20 -7.82 5.55
N LYS A 421 19.66 -7.69 6.77
CA LYS A 421 20.27 -8.12 8.02
C LYS A 421 19.46 -9.25 8.64
N LEU A 422 20.10 -10.38 8.90
CA LEU A 422 19.51 -11.52 9.59
C LEU A 422 20.17 -11.64 10.96
N ASP A 423 19.39 -11.46 12.02
CA ASP A 423 19.91 -11.51 13.38
C ASP A 423 20.13 -12.96 13.83
N ALA A 424 21.02 -13.15 14.80
CA ALA A 424 21.21 -14.45 15.44
C ALA A 424 19.90 -14.94 16.07
N GLY A 425 19.47 -16.15 15.72
CA GLY A 425 18.19 -16.72 16.13
C GLY A 425 17.07 -16.61 15.08
N SER A 426 17.19 -15.69 14.10
CA SER A 426 16.24 -15.63 12.99
C SER A 426 16.30 -16.91 12.15
N THR A 427 15.15 -17.37 11.63
CA THR A 427 15.08 -18.61 10.85
C THR A 427 14.12 -18.49 9.66
N GLY A 428 14.22 -19.39 8.67
CA GLY A 428 13.19 -19.58 7.65
C GLY A 428 12.94 -18.39 6.72
N THR A 429 13.79 -17.36 6.72
CA THR A 429 13.66 -16.25 5.77
C THR A 429 14.04 -16.74 4.38
N ALA A 430 13.16 -16.53 3.40
CA ALA A 430 13.39 -16.84 1.99
C ALA A 430 13.54 -15.55 1.19
N LEU A 431 14.70 -15.35 0.57
CA LEU A 431 15.01 -14.19 -0.25
C LEU A 431 15.09 -14.63 -1.72
N VAL A 432 14.28 -14.00 -2.58
CA VAL A 432 14.25 -14.30 -4.01
C VAL A 432 14.38 -12.97 -4.76
N ASN A 433 15.40 -12.85 -5.62
CA ASN A 433 15.67 -11.66 -6.43
C ASN A 433 15.86 -10.38 -5.58
N LEU A 434 17.02 -10.26 -4.91
CA LEU A 434 17.37 -9.06 -4.15
C LEU A 434 18.20 -8.11 -5.01
N SER A 435 17.69 -6.91 -5.26
CA SER A 435 18.46 -5.80 -5.82
C SER A 435 19.15 -5.04 -4.69
N ALA A 436 20.38 -5.45 -4.36
CA ALA A 436 21.19 -4.88 -3.27
C ALA A 436 22.07 -3.71 -3.76
N LEU A 437 21.55 -2.49 -3.69
CA LEU A 437 22.21 -1.25 -4.14
C LEU A 437 22.76 -0.38 -3.00
N SER A 438 22.71 -0.85 -1.74
CA SER A 438 23.40 -0.17 -0.63
C SER A 438 24.91 -0.42 -0.63
N ASN A 439 25.71 0.51 -0.08
CA ASN A 439 27.17 0.33 0.04
C ASN A 439 27.59 -0.70 1.12
N GLY A 440 26.65 -1.23 1.91
CA GLY A 440 26.89 -2.32 2.86
C GLY A 440 26.76 -3.71 2.25
N SER A 441 26.83 -4.75 3.10
CA SER A 441 26.63 -6.14 2.67
C SER A 441 25.27 -6.33 1.99
N ALA A 442 25.23 -7.11 0.90
CA ALA A 442 23.95 -7.54 0.30
C ALA A 442 23.10 -8.33 1.31
N ILE A 443 23.73 -9.29 1.99
CA ILE A 443 23.16 -10.03 3.12
C ILE A 443 24.22 -10.05 4.21
N LEU A 444 23.90 -9.48 5.37
CA LEU A 444 24.64 -9.63 6.62
C LEU A 444 23.97 -10.75 7.42
N ASP A 445 24.56 -11.94 7.36
CA ASP A 445 24.04 -13.13 8.02
C ASP A 445 24.68 -13.33 9.39
N ASN A 446 23.89 -13.15 10.45
CA ASN A 446 24.23 -13.59 11.82
C ASN A 446 23.37 -14.78 12.27
N SER A 447 22.46 -15.28 11.43
CA SER A 447 21.57 -16.41 11.71
C SER A 447 22.30 -17.76 11.70
N GLY A 448 23.50 -17.81 11.12
CA GLY A 448 24.27 -19.04 10.95
C GLY A 448 23.81 -19.87 9.74
N GLY A 449 23.36 -19.21 8.67
CA GLY A 449 22.86 -19.88 7.47
C GLY A 449 21.41 -20.36 7.54
N ALA A 450 20.62 -19.92 8.53
CA ALA A 450 19.23 -20.34 8.72
C ALA A 450 18.23 -19.61 7.80
N TYR A 451 18.59 -19.44 6.53
CA TYR A 451 17.79 -18.77 5.51
C TYR A 451 18.02 -19.41 4.15
N SER A 452 17.17 -19.09 3.18
CA SER A 452 17.39 -19.42 1.77
C SER A 452 17.46 -18.15 0.95
N ALA A 453 18.31 -18.16 -0.06
CA ALA A 453 18.55 -17.03 -0.94
C ALA A 453 18.75 -17.53 -2.37
N TYR A 454 18.03 -16.93 -3.31
CA TYR A 454 18.15 -17.17 -4.74
C TYR A 454 18.23 -15.85 -5.49
N ASN A 455 19.28 -15.66 -6.29
CA ASN A 455 19.59 -14.40 -6.98
C ASN A 455 19.54 -13.21 -5.98
N ALA A 456 20.24 -13.36 -4.85
CA ALA A 456 20.06 -12.47 -3.70
C ALA A 456 21.32 -11.65 -3.35
N GLY A 457 21.88 -10.96 -4.34
CA GLY A 457 22.99 -10.03 -4.17
C GLY A 457 24.17 -10.31 -5.09
N TYR A 458 25.08 -9.33 -5.19
CA TYR A 458 26.17 -9.38 -6.17
C TYR A 458 27.34 -10.32 -5.78
N PRO A 459 27.95 -11.07 -6.73
CA PRO A 459 27.48 -11.26 -8.10
C PRO A 459 26.38 -12.32 -8.22
N ASP A 460 26.28 -13.26 -7.28
CA ASP A 460 25.08 -14.06 -6.99
C ASP A 460 25.29 -14.80 -5.64
N LYS A 461 24.66 -14.32 -4.56
CA LYS A 461 24.59 -15.06 -3.29
C LYS A 461 23.39 -16.00 -3.33
N ASN A 462 23.64 -17.23 -3.74
CA ASN A 462 22.67 -18.32 -3.64
C ASN A 462 23.00 -19.15 -2.39
N THR A 463 22.10 -19.13 -1.41
CA THR A 463 22.16 -20.02 -0.26
C THR A 463 20.96 -20.94 -0.39
N LEU A 464 21.18 -22.14 -0.89
CA LEU A 464 20.16 -23.18 -0.87
C LEU A 464 20.34 -23.97 0.41
N ALA A 465 19.28 -24.08 1.21
CA ALA A 465 19.22 -25.08 2.26
C ALA A 465 19.28 -26.49 1.64
N GLN A 466 19.34 -27.53 2.48
CA GLN A 466 19.35 -28.91 2.02
C GLN A 466 18.21 -29.17 1.02
N THR A 467 18.56 -29.36 -0.26
CA THR A 467 17.60 -29.45 -1.37
C THR A 467 17.70 -30.84 -1.99
N SER A 468 16.56 -31.52 -2.13
CA SER A 468 16.46 -32.77 -2.87
C SER A 468 16.04 -32.48 -4.31
N VAL A 469 16.83 -32.93 -5.30
CA VAL A 469 16.57 -32.75 -6.73
C VAL A 469 16.35 -34.11 -7.37
N SER A 470 15.19 -34.33 -7.98
CA SER A 470 14.83 -35.62 -8.58
C SER A 470 15.32 -35.81 -10.03
N ASP A 471 15.61 -34.73 -10.78
CA ASP A 471 16.19 -34.74 -12.14
C ASP A 471 16.88 -33.38 -12.41
N LEU A 472 18.11 -33.38 -12.97
CA LEU A 472 18.93 -32.19 -13.25
C LEU A 472 19.66 -32.34 -14.59
N LYS A 473 19.26 -31.57 -15.61
CA LYS A 473 19.97 -31.47 -16.89
C LYS A 473 20.92 -30.26 -16.87
N ALA A 474 22.20 -30.52 -16.58
CA ALA A 474 23.27 -29.51 -16.57
C ALA A 474 24.16 -29.67 -17.82
N GLY A 475 24.41 -28.57 -18.55
CA GLY A 475 25.07 -28.62 -19.85
C GLY A 475 26.60 -28.80 -19.83
N LEU A 476 27.28 -28.45 -18.73
CA LEU A 476 28.73 -28.60 -18.59
C LEU A 476 29.14 -28.57 -17.11
N GLN A 477 30.16 -29.35 -16.74
CA GLN A 477 30.67 -29.55 -15.38
C GLN A 477 32.20 -29.49 -15.40
N ARG A 478 32.96 -29.08 -14.37
CA ARG A 478 32.78 -28.43 -13.05
C ARG A 478 34.23 -28.04 -12.64
N TYR A 479 34.46 -27.27 -11.57
CA TYR A 479 35.81 -27.01 -11.05
C TYR A 479 35.84 -27.30 -9.55
N ASP A 480 36.10 -28.55 -9.21
CA ASP A 480 36.25 -28.99 -7.83
C ASP A 480 37.55 -29.80 -7.74
N THR A 481 38.31 -29.64 -6.65
CA THR A 481 39.68 -30.17 -6.52
C THR A 481 39.77 -31.17 -5.39
N GLU A 482 40.32 -32.33 -5.71
CA GLU A 482 40.54 -33.41 -4.76
C GLU A 482 42.04 -33.70 -4.63
N TYR A 483 42.46 -33.90 -3.38
CA TYR A 483 43.79 -34.36 -3.02
C TYR A 483 43.70 -35.81 -2.52
N ILE A 484 44.42 -36.70 -3.19
CA ILE A 484 44.47 -38.13 -2.90
C ILE A 484 45.90 -38.46 -2.49
N ASP A 485 46.09 -39.02 -1.31
CA ASP A 485 47.41 -39.48 -0.86
C ASP A 485 47.29 -40.90 -0.31
N THR A 486 47.65 -41.90 -1.12
CA THR A 486 47.38 -43.30 -0.81
C THR A 486 48.17 -44.27 -1.71
N SER A 487 47.84 -45.54 -1.56
CA SER A 487 48.24 -46.64 -2.43
C SER A 487 47.03 -47.49 -2.83
N GLY A 488 47.16 -48.28 -3.90
CA GLY A 488 46.09 -49.10 -4.47
C GLY A 488 45.41 -48.44 -5.67
N THR A 489 44.09 -48.35 -5.68
CA THR A 489 43.29 -47.86 -6.82
C THR A 489 42.28 -46.81 -6.37
N VAL A 490 42.05 -45.81 -7.21
CA VAL A 490 41.04 -44.76 -7.09
C VAL A 490 40.28 -44.69 -8.41
N ALA A 491 38.96 -44.69 -8.33
CA ALA A 491 38.11 -44.37 -9.47
C ALA A 491 37.61 -42.93 -9.31
N LEU A 492 37.65 -42.15 -10.39
CA LEU A 492 37.14 -40.79 -10.45
C LEU A 492 35.68 -40.80 -10.88
N ASP A 493 34.94 -39.85 -10.34
CA ASP A 493 33.57 -39.57 -10.71
C ASP A 493 33.39 -38.09 -11.10
N LEU A 494 32.16 -37.65 -11.38
CA LEU A 494 31.87 -36.31 -11.92
C LEU A 494 31.78 -35.19 -10.86
N SER A 495 32.16 -35.47 -9.62
CA SER A 495 32.11 -34.51 -8.51
C SER A 495 33.26 -33.50 -8.53
N HIS A 496 34.45 -33.93 -8.94
CA HIS A 496 35.65 -33.12 -9.03
C HIS A 496 36.26 -33.22 -10.43
N SER A 497 37.03 -32.21 -10.82
CA SER A 497 37.59 -32.09 -12.17
C SER A 497 39.12 -32.05 -12.16
N VAL A 498 39.72 -31.84 -10.99
CA VAL A 498 41.18 -31.77 -10.79
C VAL A 498 41.58 -32.68 -9.65
N HIS A 499 42.48 -33.62 -9.94
CA HIS A 499 42.91 -34.64 -8.99
C HIS A 499 44.41 -34.57 -8.83
N PHE A 500 44.83 -34.10 -7.65
CA PHE A 500 46.22 -34.14 -7.23
C PHE A 500 46.45 -35.44 -6.47
N VAL A 501 47.24 -36.33 -7.07
CA VAL A 501 47.42 -37.69 -6.59
C VAL A 501 48.84 -37.91 -6.09
N SER A 502 48.95 -38.44 -4.88
CA SER A 502 50.18 -38.85 -4.24
C SER A 502 50.17 -40.37 -4.08
N SER A 503 51.25 -41.00 -4.52
CA SER A 503 51.53 -42.41 -4.31
C SER A 503 52.67 -42.60 -3.29
N PHE A 504 52.87 -41.63 -2.39
CA PHE A 504 54.00 -41.58 -1.47
C PHE A 504 54.04 -42.78 -0.52
N SER A 505 52.86 -43.22 -0.06
CA SER A 505 52.67 -44.38 0.80
C SER A 505 52.67 -45.72 0.05
N GLY A 506 52.61 -45.72 -1.30
CA GLY A 506 52.66 -46.90 -2.18
C GLY A 506 52.01 -46.64 -3.55
N ALA A 507 52.18 -47.53 -4.54
CA ALA A 507 51.72 -47.35 -5.93
C ALA A 507 50.19 -47.10 -6.07
N LEU A 508 49.76 -46.39 -7.12
CA LEU A 508 48.39 -45.89 -7.30
C LEU A 508 47.85 -46.06 -8.75
N THR A 509 46.55 -46.34 -8.88
CA THR A 509 45.81 -46.39 -10.15
C THR A 509 44.62 -45.42 -10.10
N VAL A 510 44.31 -44.72 -11.20
CA VAL A 510 43.29 -43.68 -11.33
C VAL A 510 42.38 -44.01 -12.53
N GLU A 511 41.13 -44.33 -12.30
CA GLU A 511 40.14 -44.67 -13.32
C GLU A 511 39.25 -43.47 -13.66
N LEU A 512 38.86 -43.28 -14.92
CA LEU A 512 38.00 -42.20 -15.41
C LEU A 512 36.58 -42.74 -15.61
N PRO A 513 35.55 -41.91 -15.42
CA PRO A 513 34.18 -42.29 -15.71
C PRO A 513 34.00 -42.49 -17.22
N ALA A 514 33.01 -43.27 -17.65
CA ALA A 514 32.78 -43.56 -19.05
C ALA A 514 32.40 -42.30 -19.88
N ALA A 515 32.87 -42.20 -21.13
CA ALA A 515 32.73 -41.00 -21.95
C ALA A 515 31.28 -40.58 -22.23
N GLY A 516 30.40 -41.54 -22.54
CA GLY A 516 28.98 -41.28 -22.83
C GLY A 516 28.19 -40.68 -21.66
N SER A 517 28.63 -40.97 -20.44
CA SER A 517 28.09 -40.36 -19.20
C SER A 517 28.70 -39.02 -18.85
N ALA A 518 29.67 -38.56 -19.61
CA ALA A 518 30.52 -37.43 -19.26
C ALA A 518 30.57 -36.41 -20.42
N ASN A 519 29.53 -36.33 -21.25
CA ASN A 519 29.48 -35.42 -22.40
C ASN A 519 29.74 -33.96 -21.98
N GLY A 520 30.82 -33.37 -22.49
CA GLY A 520 31.28 -32.02 -22.12
C GLY A 520 32.08 -31.94 -20.82
N ALA A 521 32.31 -33.06 -20.12
CA ALA A 521 33.11 -33.12 -18.90
C ALA A 521 34.62 -33.18 -19.21
N MET A 522 35.41 -32.54 -18.36
CA MET A 522 36.88 -32.43 -18.47
C MET A 522 37.53 -32.86 -17.15
N MET A 523 38.62 -33.62 -17.21
CA MET A 523 39.31 -34.16 -16.03
C MET A 523 40.82 -34.03 -16.12
N VAL A 524 41.47 -33.78 -14.98
CA VAL A 524 42.93 -33.74 -14.81
C VAL A 524 43.36 -34.71 -13.71
N VAL A 525 44.43 -35.47 -13.97
CA VAL A 525 45.15 -36.27 -12.96
C VAL A 525 46.62 -35.86 -12.97
N LYS A 526 47.15 -35.43 -11.81
CA LYS A 526 48.55 -35.03 -11.66
C LYS A 526 49.19 -35.73 -10.47
N LYS A 527 50.29 -36.43 -10.71
CA LYS A 527 51.14 -36.93 -9.64
C LYS A 527 51.88 -35.77 -8.98
N ILE A 528 51.79 -35.65 -7.65
CA ILE A 528 52.34 -34.51 -6.90
C ILE A 528 53.47 -34.87 -5.93
N ASP A 529 53.72 -36.16 -5.70
CA ASP A 529 54.77 -36.61 -4.79
C ASP A 529 56.01 -37.12 -5.55
N ASN A 530 57.16 -37.08 -4.88
CA ASN A 530 58.46 -37.44 -5.44
C ASN A 530 58.85 -38.91 -5.28
N SER A 531 57.94 -39.76 -4.78
CA SER A 531 58.25 -41.18 -4.60
C SER A 531 58.48 -41.88 -5.95
N SER A 532 59.21 -42.98 -5.91
CA SER A 532 59.42 -43.87 -7.06
C SER A 532 58.18 -44.73 -7.40
N ASN A 533 57.09 -44.57 -6.65
CA ASN A 533 55.85 -45.32 -6.82
C ASN A 533 55.04 -44.78 -8.03
N LEU A 534 54.41 -45.69 -8.77
CA LEU A 534 53.76 -45.41 -10.06
C LEU A 534 52.31 -44.91 -9.89
N VAL A 535 51.88 -44.01 -10.77
CA VAL A 535 50.48 -43.64 -10.98
C VAL A 535 50.04 -44.06 -12.39
N THR A 536 48.89 -44.72 -12.52
CA THR A 536 48.31 -45.18 -13.81
C THR A 536 46.96 -44.52 -14.04
N VAL A 537 46.64 -44.03 -15.25
CA VAL A 537 45.36 -43.41 -15.61
C VAL A 537 44.65 -44.18 -16.73
N THR A 538 43.36 -44.49 -16.60
CA THR A 538 42.61 -45.31 -17.59
C THR A 538 41.12 -44.97 -17.59
N GLU A 539 40.38 -45.28 -18.66
CA GLU A 539 38.92 -45.19 -18.69
C GLU A 539 38.33 -46.51 -18.20
N SER A 540 37.18 -46.43 -17.54
CA SER A 540 36.46 -47.64 -17.19
C SER A 540 35.70 -48.23 -18.39
N GLY A 541 35.79 -49.54 -18.52
CA GLY A 541 34.96 -50.30 -19.47
C GLY A 541 35.23 -50.00 -20.95
N ALA A 542 36.19 -49.12 -21.24
CA ALA A 542 36.63 -48.75 -22.58
C ALA A 542 38.15 -48.48 -22.56
N ALA A 543 38.72 -48.25 -23.75
CA ALA A 543 40.14 -47.94 -23.83
C ALA A 543 40.37 -46.53 -23.27
N GLY A 544 41.29 -46.40 -22.29
CA GLY A 544 41.65 -45.12 -21.67
C GLY A 544 41.90 -43.99 -22.69
N PRO A 545 42.02 -42.72 -22.26
CA PRO A 545 41.88 -41.57 -23.16
C PRO A 545 42.82 -41.63 -24.41
N ASP A 546 42.34 -41.19 -25.59
CA ASP A 546 42.91 -41.44 -26.95
C ASP A 546 43.02 -42.93 -27.36
N GLY A 547 42.46 -43.87 -26.59
CA GLY A 547 42.39 -45.31 -26.89
C GLY A 547 43.33 -46.25 -26.11
N ARG A 548 43.88 -45.88 -24.93
CA ARG A 548 44.75 -46.71 -24.05
C ARG A 548 45.02 -46.10 -22.65
N SER A 549 45.61 -46.88 -21.71
CA SER A 549 46.04 -46.40 -20.38
C SER A 549 47.33 -45.54 -20.41
N TYR A 550 47.44 -44.60 -19.46
CA TYR A 550 48.45 -43.53 -19.37
C TYR A 550 49.29 -43.63 -18.08
N PHE A 551 50.62 -43.44 -18.11
CA PHE A 551 51.49 -43.71 -16.95
C PHE A 551 52.29 -42.49 -16.48
N LEU A 552 52.22 -42.19 -15.18
CA LEU A 552 52.87 -41.06 -14.50
C LEU A 552 53.83 -41.60 -13.42
N ARG A 553 55.16 -41.48 -13.54
CA ARG A 553 56.12 -41.98 -12.51
C ARG A 553 56.75 -40.89 -11.68
N THR A 554 57.04 -39.73 -12.27
CA THR A 554 57.80 -38.68 -11.62
C THR A 554 56.87 -37.61 -11.09
N GLU A 555 57.29 -36.95 -10.01
CA GLU A 555 56.57 -35.78 -9.50
C GLU A 555 56.26 -34.81 -10.65
N ASN A 556 55.03 -34.28 -10.67
CA ASN A 556 54.48 -33.40 -11.68
C ASN A 556 54.10 -34.02 -13.03
N ASP A 557 54.24 -35.34 -13.21
CA ASP A 557 53.62 -36.03 -14.35
C ASP A 557 52.09 -35.87 -14.30
N PHE A 558 51.47 -35.61 -15.46
CA PHE A 558 50.01 -35.42 -15.55
C PHE A 558 49.40 -35.87 -16.88
N VAL A 559 48.08 -36.03 -16.87
CA VAL A 559 47.22 -36.19 -18.06
C VAL A 559 45.91 -35.42 -17.87
N GLN A 560 45.46 -34.78 -18.93
CA GLN A 560 44.20 -34.04 -19.01
C GLN A 560 43.39 -34.50 -20.21
N MET A 561 42.07 -34.53 -20.03
CA MET A 561 41.17 -35.19 -20.94
C MET A 561 39.81 -34.50 -21.04
N ILE A 562 39.12 -34.67 -22.16
CA ILE A 562 37.72 -34.24 -22.33
C ILE A 562 36.90 -35.33 -23.03
N SER A 563 35.63 -35.44 -22.68
CA SER A 563 34.67 -36.29 -23.37
C SER A 563 33.76 -35.46 -24.29
N ASN A 564 33.51 -35.96 -25.50
CA ASN A 564 32.49 -35.43 -26.43
C ASN A 564 31.14 -36.18 -26.32
N GLY A 565 30.98 -37.04 -25.31
CA GLY A 565 29.83 -37.94 -25.15
C GLY A 565 29.90 -39.25 -25.93
N ALA A 566 30.99 -39.51 -26.66
CA ALA A 566 31.24 -40.79 -27.34
C ALA A 566 32.57 -41.44 -26.89
N GLU A 567 33.61 -40.66 -26.64
CA GLU A 567 34.96 -41.13 -26.27
C GLU A 567 35.71 -40.06 -25.45
N TRP A 568 36.73 -40.47 -24.67
CA TRP A 568 37.66 -39.54 -24.02
C TRP A 568 38.89 -39.29 -24.87
N PHE A 569 39.19 -38.01 -25.05
CA PHE A 569 40.37 -37.55 -25.77
C PHE A 569 41.38 -37.04 -24.78
N VAL A 570 42.61 -37.56 -24.81
CA VAL A 570 43.72 -36.89 -24.12
C VAL A 570 43.93 -35.57 -24.84
N ILE A 571 43.69 -34.48 -24.14
CA ILE A 571 43.87 -33.14 -24.70
C ILE A 571 45.19 -32.51 -24.24
N SER A 572 45.88 -33.11 -23.26
CA SER A 572 47.24 -32.74 -22.81
C SER A 572 47.87 -33.78 -21.88
N SER A 573 49.19 -34.00 -21.95
CA SER A 573 49.96 -34.79 -20.96
C SER A 573 51.49 -34.66 -21.17
N ASN A 574 52.31 -35.32 -20.33
CA ASN A 574 53.77 -35.37 -20.50
C ASN A 574 54.42 -36.78 -20.63
N ARG A 575 53.66 -37.90 -20.75
CA ARG A 575 54.21 -39.30 -20.81
C ARG A 575 53.35 -40.39 -21.50
N ALA A 576 53.75 -40.91 -22.66
CA ALA A 576 53.17 -42.18 -23.20
C ALA A 576 54.19 -43.15 -23.86
N PRO A 577 54.63 -44.26 -23.18
CA PRO A 577 55.20 -45.50 -23.83
C PRO A 577 55.18 -46.88 -23.03
N GLY A 578 55.42 -48.07 -23.69
CA GLY A 578 55.06 -49.51 -23.30
C GLY A 578 56.06 -50.51 -22.60
N ASN A 579 55.71 -51.82 -22.43
CA ASN A 579 56.24 -52.83 -21.42
C ASN A 579 57.36 -53.83 -21.91
N THR A 580 58.36 -54.20 -21.06
CA THR A 580 59.53 -55.08 -21.36
C THR A 580 60.11 -55.85 -20.12
N GLN A 581 60.55 -57.12 -20.22
CA GLN A 581 61.11 -58.04 -19.19
C GLN A 581 62.53 -58.56 -19.57
N PHE A 582 63.39 -58.99 -18.62
CA PHE A 582 64.75 -59.54 -18.87
C PHE A 582 65.02 -60.88 -18.13
N PHE A 583 65.78 -61.83 -18.72
CA PHE A 583 66.16 -63.13 -18.12
C PHE A 583 67.58 -63.56 -18.52
N ASP A 584 68.44 -64.05 -17.62
CA ASP A 584 69.79 -64.58 -17.91
C ASP A 584 69.98 -65.99 -17.31
N GLY A 585 70.35 -67.00 -18.12
CA GLY A 585 70.55 -68.37 -17.61
C GLY A 585 70.80 -69.44 -18.67
N THR A 586 70.80 -70.70 -18.23
CA THR A 586 71.06 -71.89 -19.07
C THR A 586 70.02 -72.98 -18.80
N GLY A 587 69.81 -73.90 -19.74
CA GLY A 587 68.82 -74.97 -19.61
C GLY A 587 67.46 -74.58 -20.19
N THR A 588 66.35 -74.94 -19.54
CA THR A 588 64.98 -74.70 -20.05
C THR A 588 64.26 -73.62 -19.23
N TYR A 589 63.47 -72.78 -19.90
CA TYR A 589 62.73 -71.66 -19.30
C TYR A 589 61.36 -71.49 -19.95
N ASP A 590 60.28 -71.44 -19.18
CA ASP A 590 58.94 -71.38 -19.74
C ASP A 590 58.47 -69.92 -19.90
N ILE A 591 57.99 -69.53 -21.10
CA ILE A 591 57.60 -68.15 -21.46
C ILE A 591 56.16 -67.85 -21.02
N ASP A 592 56.00 -66.67 -20.42
CA ASP A 592 54.71 -66.11 -20.04
C ASP A 592 54.26 -65.08 -21.08
N MET A 593 53.04 -65.26 -21.62
CA MET A 593 52.49 -64.46 -22.71
C MET A 593 51.88 -63.12 -22.25
N SER A 594 52.21 -62.65 -21.04
CA SER A 594 51.71 -61.38 -20.48
C SER A 594 52.65 -60.17 -20.66
N VAL A 595 53.79 -60.31 -21.35
CA VAL A 595 54.78 -59.23 -21.57
C VAL A 595 54.97 -58.92 -23.07
N ASP A 596 55.04 -57.63 -23.44
CA ASP A 596 55.19 -57.20 -24.85
C ASP A 596 56.61 -57.47 -25.39
N VAL A 597 57.63 -57.41 -24.53
CA VAL A 597 59.04 -57.62 -24.87
C VAL A 597 59.80 -58.36 -23.77
N TYR A 598 60.48 -59.46 -24.05
CA TYR A 598 61.49 -60.10 -23.21
C TYR A 598 62.89 -59.79 -23.75
N LEU A 599 63.85 -59.72 -22.85
CA LEU A 599 65.25 -59.46 -23.05
C LEU A 599 66.04 -60.66 -22.47
N LEU A 600 66.29 -61.68 -23.27
CA LEU A 600 66.84 -62.97 -22.83
C LEU A 600 68.37 -63.01 -22.97
N SER A 601 69.07 -63.61 -22.03
CA SER A 601 70.52 -63.75 -21.99
C SER A 601 70.89 -65.22 -21.79
N ALA A 602 71.76 -65.71 -22.67
CA ALA A 602 72.34 -67.06 -22.64
C ALA A 602 73.86 -67.01 -22.35
N PHE A 603 74.32 -65.95 -21.68
CA PHE A 603 75.75 -65.68 -21.52
C PHE A 603 76.50 -66.82 -20.81
N SER A 604 75.82 -67.45 -19.86
CA SER A 604 76.36 -68.54 -19.04
C SER A 604 76.23 -69.94 -19.68
N GLY A 605 75.54 -70.08 -20.81
CA GLY A 605 75.28 -71.36 -21.50
C GLY A 605 73.96 -71.35 -22.29
N ALA A 606 73.72 -72.37 -23.13
CA ALA A 606 72.54 -72.43 -24.00
C ALA A 606 71.21 -72.45 -23.22
N LEU A 607 70.20 -71.76 -23.76
CA LEU A 607 68.87 -71.58 -23.15
C LEU A 607 67.76 -72.05 -24.12
N THR A 608 66.74 -72.72 -23.60
CA THR A 608 65.53 -73.11 -24.35
C THR A 608 64.31 -72.52 -23.68
N SER A 609 63.71 -71.50 -24.29
CA SER A 609 62.41 -70.95 -23.93
C SER A 609 61.27 -71.88 -24.38
N ARG A 610 60.25 -72.14 -23.56
CA ARG A 610 59.09 -72.95 -23.97
C ARG A 610 57.79 -72.20 -23.77
N LEU A 611 57.05 -71.99 -24.84
CA LEU A 611 55.70 -71.46 -24.85
C LEU A 611 54.72 -72.51 -24.27
N PRO A 612 53.60 -72.11 -23.67
CA PRO A 612 52.56 -73.03 -23.26
C PRO A 612 51.93 -73.75 -24.45
N PRO A 613 51.22 -74.88 -24.22
CA PRO A 613 50.47 -75.56 -25.26
C PRO A 613 49.52 -74.60 -25.96
N ALA A 614 49.44 -74.63 -27.29
CA ALA A 614 48.66 -73.66 -28.06
C ALA A 614 47.14 -73.69 -27.74
N ASN A 615 46.65 -74.82 -27.21
CA ASN A 615 45.28 -74.99 -26.73
C ASN A 615 45.11 -74.67 -25.24
N ALA A 616 46.19 -74.38 -24.52
CA ALA A 616 46.14 -73.84 -23.18
C ALA A 616 45.60 -72.41 -23.21
N ALA A 617 44.84 -72.07 -22.17
CA ALA A 617 44.05 -70.85 -22.15
C ALA A 617 44.89 -69.56 -22.17
N GLU A 618 46.17 -69.60 -21.82
CA GLU A 618 47.05 -68.43 -21.76
C GLU A 618 47.76 -68.05 -23.06
N ALA A 619 47.81 -68.93 -24.07
CA ALA A 619 48.50 -68.69 -25.34
C ALA A 619 47.57 -68.21 -26.47
N ALA A 620 46.25 -68.39 -26.31
CA ALA A 620 45.28 -68.12 -27.36
C ALA A 620 45.15 -66.60 -27.66
N GLY A 621 45.64 -66.17 -28.83
CA GLY A 621 45.40 -64.84 -29.40
C GLY A 621 46.37 -63.71 -29.00
N ARG A 622 47.55 -64.02 -28.45
CA ARG A 622 48.53 -63.02 -27.96
C ARG A 622 49.84 -62.96 -28.76
N MET A 623 50.52 -61.80 -28.75
CA MET A 623 51.81 -61.55 -29.41
C MET A 623 52.87 -61.11 -28.38
N ILE A 624 54.10 -61.59 -28.55
CA ILE A 624 55.23 -61.37 -27.63
C ILE A 624 56.51 -61.09 -28.42
N THR A 625 57.35 -60.16 -27.94
CA THR A 625 58.71 -59.96 -28.48
C THR A 625 59.67 -60.70 -27.55
N LEU A 626 60.54 -61.59 -28.06
CA LEU A 626 61.67 -62.14 -27.30
C LEU A 626 62.96 -61.66 -27.96
N LYS A 627 63.82 -60.97 -27.21
CA LYS A 627 65.03 -60.34 -27.73
C LYS A 627 66.22 -60.87 -26.96
N LYS A 628 67.14 -61.57 -27.62
CA LYS A 628 68.42 -61.89 -26.99
C LYS A 628 69.21 -60.59 -26.75
N THR A 629 69.76 -60.41 -25.56
CA THR A 629 70.44 -59.17 -25.16
C THR A 629 71.92 -59.34 -24.83
N ASP A 630 72.42 -60.57 -24.72
CA ASP A 630 73.84 -60.84 -24.50
C ASP A 630 74.62 -61.19 -25.78
N SER A 631 75.95 -61.09 -25.74
CA SER A 631 76.86 -61.23 -26.89
C SER A 631 77.47 -62.62 -27.07
N SER A 632 77.10 -63.62 -26.25
CA SER A 632 77.68 -64.97 -26.34
C SER A 632 77.20 -65.72 -27.60
N ALA A 633 78.00 -66.72 -28.03
CA ALA A 633 77.66 -67.63 -29.13
C ALA A 633 76.63 -68.72 -28.74
N ASN A 634 76.21 -68.76 -27.47
CA ASN A 634 75.18 -69.68 -26.99
C ASN A 634 73.80 -69.27 -27.53
N ALA A 635 72.99 -70.24 -27.95
CA ALA A 635 71.67 -69.98 -28.52
C ALA A 635 70.57 -69.83 -27.45
N VAL A 636 69.55 -69.03 -27.76
CA VAL A 636 68.23 -69.05 -27.13
C VAL A 636 67.26 -69.71 -28.10
N THR A 637 66.73 -70.90 -27.76
CA THR A 637 65.83 -71.70 -28.60
C THR A 637 64.40 -71.58 -28.09
N VAL A 638 63.36 -71.53 -28.94
CA VAL A 638 61.95 -71.43 -28.49
C VAL A 638 61.17 -72.70 -28.87
N THR A 639 60.39 -73.29 -27.94
CA THR A 639 59.65 -74.57 -28.09
C THR A 639 58.29 -74.54 -27.37
N GLU A 640 57.55 -75.65 -27.25
CA GLU A 640 56.27 -75.77 -26.52
C GLU A 640 56.45 -76.68 -25.27
N GLN A 641 55.67 -76.50 -24.20
CA GLN A 641 55.73 -77.33 -22.98
C GLN A 641 54.97 -78.65 -23.11
N GLY A 642 55.57 -79.74 -22.62
CA GLY A 642 54.95 -81.08 -22.55
C GLY A 642 55.49 -82.02 -23.61
#